data_AF-A0AAN6LH39-F1
#
_entry.id   AF-A0AAN6LH39-F1
#
_cell.length_a   1.000
_cell.length_b   1.000
_cell.length_c   1.000
_cell.angle_alpha   90.00
_cell.angle_beta   90.00
_cell.angle_gamma   90.00
#
_symmetry.space_group_name_H-M   'P 1'
#
loop_
_entity.id
_entity.type
_entity.pdbx_description
1 polymer ?
#
loop_
_entity_poly.entity_id
_entity_poly.type
_entity_poly.pdbx_seq_one_letter_code
_entity_poly.pdbx_strand_id
1 'polypeptide(L)'
;MLNLPFDPVVRRRDDGLQLSYQLPHRAYDTKSYPIQAPNGSTIIIYGHDLGIRILWRGGRPFKPQQPKSNGAQNDNDAIMISDSDDEDAAPMSAKNGPQPIEFEGEDDEIDPSRPYQAILRHIDIQLGVKVLGLSVPTFSSEQLKSSLDQTPQIFSDIAVIAAVCADCSIRVLAIPLTPPPNPQDSSSWGLQTATISAGSVQAIPAGVSVTFTARKLSDRGSRYRSQSRSRSTKNTPDSRSGSAWDLLVAAHSAEGSGTLTIYRVPILDQPDQNGSYKLPSEPILPIQNLLLPSPAKAISFNPSQYPYERHSHLLVSFANGSVKVYACLSSKPRKPTTDRRGSSSEADIKDEGTWLITLFPEFCQNSLGIPRRKTVLDAKWVLGGKAIMVLLSDGSWGIWDPEGSGPGSKDYPITPQNQGATSSARAGSLTSFAVSGRISGPLPMTKPVLSGPAPDNRSNFIPMTPSTRRLREDTLFKGSSVSAPPASSTRGGISVATTKISRDGLPDESIIIWHGDQNIRISSLLTLWRNSTKPAGTFDPSSRSRAIPIENINLIGEIQNGIAQVVGNSAADKEIVKAAKPDVLITAEHQLILLTQEPSEQGSVESASALQKDPNVSMEGDQIMLRRGELDLDGMDRVLSGMTGSRVAPLRSPQKKGLFS
;
A
#
# COMPACT_ATOMS: atom_id res chain seq x y z
N MET A 1 -0.20 27.72 -18.81
CA MET A 1 -0.10 28.03 -17.37
C MET A 1 1.34 27.78 -16.96
N LEU A 2 2.00 28.72 -16.29
CA LEU A 2 3.40 28.63 -15.90
C LEU A 2 3.62 27.40 -14.99
N ASN A 3 4.66 26.61 -15.27
CA ASN A 3 5.14 25.51 -14.43
C ASN A 3 5.58 26.08 -13.07
N LEU A 4 4.65 26.25 -12.14
CA LEU A 4 5.01 26.49 -10.74
C LEU A 4 5.75 25.24 -10.24
N PRO A 5 6.92 25.40 -9.59
CA PRO A 5 7.60 24.29 -8.95
C PRO A 5 6.62 23.64 -7.96
N PHE A 6 6.46 22.33 -8.07
CA PHE A 6 5.54 21.54 -7.24
C PHE A 6 6.19 21.27 -5.86
N ASP A 7 6.58 22.35 -5.20
CA ASP A 7 7.26 22.32 -3.91
C ASP A 7 6.24 22.18 -2.77
N PRO A 8 6.49 21.29 -1.79
CA PRO A 8 5.58 21.11 -0.68
C PRO A 8 5.74 22.22 0.37
N VAL A 9 4.65 22.54 1.06
CA VAL A 9 4.71 23.21 2.36
C VAL A 9 5.17 22.17 3.39
N VAL A 10 6.36 22.40 3.96
CA VAL A 10 6.99 21.48 4.90
C VAL A 10 6.65 21.89 6.33
N ARG A 11 6.18 20.94 7.14
CA ARG A 11 5.95 21.12 8.57
C ARG A 11 6.60 19.98 9.35
N ARG A 12 7.44 20.32 10.32
CA ARG A 12 8.00 19.35 11.27
C ARG A 12 6.94 18.83 12.24
N ARG A 13 7.03 17.54 12.56
CA ARG A 13 6.19 16.80 13.51
C ARG A 13 7.10 15.96 14.40
N ASP A 14 6.61 15.56 15.57
CA ASP A 14 7.38 14.74 16.51
C ASP A 14 7.77 13.37 15.92
N ASP A 15 7.01 12.88 14.93
CA ASP A 15 7.22 11.59 14.26
C ASP A 15 7.75 11.70 12.81
N GLY A 16 8.20 12.90 12.40
CA GLY A 16 8.81 13.14 11.08
C GLY A 16 8.39 14.47 10.43
N LEU A 17 8.20 14.47 9.11
CA LEU A 17 7.79 15.64 8.32
C LEU A 17 6.40 15.44 7.71
N GLN A 18 5.63 16.52 7.68
CA GLN A 18 4.42 16.65 6.86
C GLN A 18 4.74 17.51 5.64
N LEU A 19 4.68 16.91 4.46
CA LEU A 19 4.83 17.58 3.16
C LEU A 19 3.45 17.79 2.56
N SER A 20 3.01 19.04 2.42
CA SER A 20 1.68 19.36 1.90
C SER A 20 1.79 19.99 0.51
N TYR A 21 1.39 19.25 -0.52
CA TYR A 21 1.41 19.69 -1.91
C TYR A 21 0.06 20.28 -2.29
N GLN A 22 0.05 21.53 -2.72
CA GLN A 22 -1.14 22.22 -3.19
C GLN A 22 -1.47 21.77 -4.62
N LEU A 23 -2.71 21.36 -4.85
CA LEU A 23 -3.19 20.86 -6.13
C LEU A 23 -3.95 21.96 -6.88
N PRO A 24 -3.80 22.06 -8.22
CA PRO A 24 -4.57 23.01 -9.02
C PRO A 24 -6.03 22.58 -9.23
N HIS A 25 -6.36 21.32 -8.92
CA HIS A 25 -7.67 20.72 -9.13
C HIS A 25 -8.13 19.99 -7.87
N ARG A 26 -9.44 19.77 -7.75
CA ARG A 26 -9.96 18.95 -6.67
C ARG A 26 -9.57 17.48 -6.89
N ALA A 27 -8.98 16.85 -5.87
CA ALA A 27 -8.68 15.42 -5.88
C ALA A 27 -9.84 14.61 -5.28
N TYR A 28 -10.24 13.54 -5.99
CA TYR A 28 -11.32 12.64 -5.56
C TYR A 28 -10.79 11.35 -4.97
N ASP A 29 -9.75 10.77 -5.59
CA ASP A 29 -9.10 9.54 -5.13
C ASP A 29 -7.62 9.56 -5.50
N THR A 30 -6.81 8.90 -4.69
CA THR A 30 -5.36 8.78 -4.88
C THR A 30 -4.91 7.35 -4.64
N LYS A 31 -3.90 6.90 -5.40
CA LYS A 31 -3.27 5.58 -5.27
C LYS A 31 -1.76 5.71 -5.41
N SER A 32 -1.02 4.94 -4.62
CA SER A 32 0.39 4.66 -4.88
C SER A 32 0.46 3.46 -5.80
N TYR A 33 1.21 3.56 -6.90
CA TYR A 33 1.50 2.38 -7.70
C TYR A 33 2.44 1.47 -6.89
N PRO A 34 2.18 0.16 -6.84
CA PRO A 34 2.93 -0.78 -5.99
C PRO A 34 4.32 -1.16 -6.52
N ILE A 35 4.59 -0.92 -7.80
CA ILE A 35 5.91 -1.16 -8.42
C ILE A 35 6.61 0.19 -8.59
N GLN A 36 7.87 0.28 -8.18
CA GLN A 36 8.70 1.46 -8.41
C GLN A 36 9.12 1.56 -9.88
N ALA A 37 9.30 2.77 -10.37
CA ALA A 37 9.85 3.00 -11.70
C ALA A 37 11.31 2.48 -11.79
N PRO A 38 11.85 2.22 -13.00
CA PRO A 38 13.23 1.73 -13.18
C PRO A 38 14.32 2.64 -12.60
N ASN A 39 14.03 3.94 -12.46
CA ASN A 39 14.90 4.90 -11.80
C ASN A 39 14.74 4.92 -10.26
N GLY A 40 13.90 4.06 -9.68
CA GLY A 40 13.63 4.01 -8.24
C GLY A 40 12.53 4.95 -7.76
N SER A 41 11.91 5.75 -8.65
CA SER A 41 10.83 6.64 -8.26
C SER A 41 9.59 5.86 -7.80
N THR A 42 8.94 6.39 -6.76
CA THR A 42 7.60 5.94 -6.40
C THR A 42 6.56 6.71 -7.19
N ILE A 43 5.56 6.01 -7.72
CA ILE A 43 4.55 6.59 -8.60
C ILE A 43 3.28 6.85 -7.78
N ILE A 44 2.83 8.11 -7.76
CA ILE A 44 1.59 8.53 -7.10
C ILE A 44 0.61 9.00 -8.17
N ILE A 45 -0.63 8.51 -8.12
CA ILE A 45 -1.66 8.77 -9.11
C ILE A 45 -2.86 9.36 -8.40
N TYR A 46 -3.39 10.49 -8.86
CA TYR A 46 -4.64 11.04 -8.34
C TYR A 46 -5.62 11.42 -9.45
N GLY A 47 -6.91 11.18 -9.20
CA GLY A 47 -8.01 11.55 -10.08
C GLY A 47 -8.55 12.92 -9.71
N HIS A 48 -8.83 13.75 -10.71
CA HIS A 48 -9.31 15.11 -10.54
C HIS A 48 -10.43 15.48 -11.54
N ASP A 49 -10.84 16.74 -11.53
CA ASP A 49 -11.99 17.24 -12.29
C ASP A 49 -11.89 17.10 -13.82
N LEU A 50 -10.68 16.99 -14.36
CA LEU A 50 -10.43 16.96 -15.82
C LEU A 50 -9.76 15.67 -16.29
N GLY A 51 -9.36 14.80 -15.37
CA GLY A 51 -8.62 13.59 -15.70
C GLY A 51 -7.80 13.04 -14.55
N ILE A 52 -6.56 12.65 -14.86
CA ILE A 52 -5.65 11.98 -13.92
C ILE A 52 -4.29 12.65 -13.98
N ARG A 53 -3.68 12.87 -12.83
CA ARG A 53 -2.28 13.28 -12.74
C ARG A 53 -1.43 12.17 -12.14
N ILE A 54 -0.26 11.96 -12.74
CA ILE A 54 0.74 10.98 -12.32
C ILE A 54 2.00 11.71 -11.89
N LEU A 55 2.54 11.38 -10.72
CA LEU A 55 3.71 11.98 -10.10
C LEU A 55 4.78 10.90 -9.87
N TRP A 56 6.01 11.17 -10.28
CA TRP A 56 7.18 10.35 -9.96
C TRP A 56 7.98 11.05 -8.85
N ARG A 57 7.97 10.47 -7.65
CA ARG A 57 8.64 11.01 -6.45
C ARG A 57 9.90 10.20 -6.13
N GLY A 58 11.00 10.91 -5.83
CA GLY A 58 12.29 10.32 -5.50
C GLY A 58 12.90 9.55 -6.66
N GLY A 59 13.93 8.74 -6.39
CA GLY A 59 14.69 8.00 -7.40
C GLY A 59 15.73 8.86 -8.11
N ARG A 60 16.42 8.25 -9.07
CA ARG A 60 17.54 8.84 -9.82
C ARG A 60 17.03 9.83 -10.86
N PRO A 61 17.63 11.03 -10.95
CA PRO A 61 17.32 11.99 -11.99
C PRO A 61 17.81 11.51 -13.36
N PHE A 62 17.32 12.17 -14.41
CA PHE A 62 17.80 11.95 -15.78
C PHE A 62 19.21 12.50 -15.91
N LYS A 63 20.10 11.78 -16.61
CA LYS A 63 21.40 12.36 -16.95
C LYS A 63 21.19 13.64 -17.78
N PRO A 64 21.82 14.77 -17.41
CA PRO A 64 21.77 15.96 -18.24
C PRO A 64 22.38 15.64 -19.60
N GLN A 65 21.61 15.81 -20.68
CA GLN A 65 22.16 15.76 -22.02
C GLN A 65 23.18 16.89 -22.15
N GLN A 66 24.47 16.56 -22.29
CA GLN A 66 25.49 17.56 -22.57
C GLN A 66 25.05 18.33 -23.82
N PRO A 67 25.01 19.67 -23.76
CA PRO A 67 24.74 20.46 -24.95
C PRO A 67 25.82 20.10 -25.97
N LYS A 68 25.41 19.61 -27.15
CA LYS A 68 26.31 19.52 -28.29
C LYS A 68 26.83 20.93 -28.51
N SER A 69 28.08 21.18 -28.17
CA SER A 69 28.76 22.38 -28.58
C SER A 69 28.75 22.37 -30.11
N ASN A 70 27.89 23.19 -30.70
CA ASN A 70 28.10 23.63 -32.07
C ASN A 70 29.42 24.40 -32.02
N GLY A 71 30.52 23.71 -32.31
CA GLY A 71 31.81 24.33 -32.55
C GLY A 71 31.64 25.26 -33.74
N ALA A 72 31.47 26.55 -33.46
CA ALA A 72 31.79 27.60 -34.40
C ALA A 72 33.31 27.55 -34.56
N GLN A 73 33.72 26.87 -35.62
CA GLN A 73 35.09 26.77 -36.09
C GLN A 73 35.53 28.18 -36.50
N ASN A 74 36.18 28.90 -35.59
CA ASN A 74 37.03 30.02 -35.97
C ASN A 74 38.42 29.45 -36.25
N ASP A 75 38.80 29.54 -37.52
CA ASP A 75 40.16 29.45 -38.01
C ASP A 75 41.15 30.13 -37.05
N ASN A 76 42.13 29.36 -36.57
CA ASN A 76 43.53 29.67 -36.81
C ASN A 76 44.43 28.56 -36.27
N ASP A 77 45.09 27.90 -37.22
CA ASP A 77 46.52 27.61 -37.23
C ASP A 77 47.12 26.87 -36.01
N ALA A 78 47.12 25.54 -36.09
CA ALA A 78 48.14 24.73 -35.43
C ALA A 78 48.43 23.48 -36.28
N ILE A 79 49.54 23.56 -36.99
CA ILE A 79 50.20 22.46 -37.70
C ILE A 79 50.49 21.32 -36.70
N MET A 80 49.85 20.18 -36.87
CA MET A 80 50.37 18.89 -36.39
C MET A 80 50.28 17.89 -37.56
N ILE A 81 51.46 17.63 -38.12
CA ILE A 81 51.73 16.60 -39.11
C ILE A 81 51.37 15.25 -38.49
N SER A 82 50.55 14.47 -39.18
CA SER A 82 50.37 13.04 -38.88
C SER A 82 50.20 12.31 -40.22
N ASP A 83 51.34 11.93 -40.78
CA ASP A 83 51.41 10.84 -41.76
C ASP A 83 51.05 9.53 -41.03
N SER A 84 49.97 8.88 -41.44
CA SER A 84 49.85 7.42 -41.44
C SER A 84 48.63 6.99 -42.24
N ASP A 85 48.96 6.36 -43.35
CA ASP A 85 48.13 5.53 -44.23
C ASP A 85 47.66 4.28 -43.45
N ASP A 86 46.35 4.09 -43.32
CA ASP A 86 45.75 2.76 -43.26
C ASP A 86 44.27 2.85 -43.63
N GLU A 87 43.90 2.16 -44.71
CA GLU A 87 42.52 1.97 -45.12
C GLU A 87 41.83 0.98 -44.17
N ASP A 88 40.81 1.44 -43.47
CA ASP A 88 39.68 0.58 -43.12
C ASP A 88 38.40 1.44 -43.01
N ALA A 89 37.52 1.27 -44.00
CA ALA A 89 36.20 1.90 -44.02
C ALA A 89 35.33 1.31 -42.89
N ALA A 90 35.30 1.99 -41.75
CA ALA A 90 34.34 1.69 -40.69
C ALA A 90 32.90 1.96 -41.18
N PRO A 91 31.93 1.05 -40.97
CA PRO A 91 30.58 1.24 -41.45
C PRO A 91 29.91 2.38 -40.67
N MET A 92 29.34 3.33 -41.41
CA MET A 92 28.43 4.35 -40.88
C MET A 92 27.33 3.66 -40.06
N SER A 93 27.42 3.78 -38.74
CA SER A 93 26.34 3.34 -37.85
C SER A 93 25.15 4.27 -38.03
N ALA A 94 24.09 3.71 -38.63
CA ALA A 94 22.79 4.34 -38.75
C ALA A 94 22.23 4.67 -37.35
N LYS A 95 22.42 5.92 -36.91
CA LYS A 95 21.74 6.51 -35.75
C LYS A 95 20.27 6.74 -36.10
N ASN A 96 19.43 5.72 -36.00
CA ASN A 96 17.96 5.83 -36.00
C ASN A 96 17.32 4.73 -35.14
N GLY A 97 17.78 4.62 -33.90
CA GLY A 97 17.06 3.93 -32.82
C GLY A 97 16.85 4.90 -31.64
N PRO A 98 15.74 4.83 -30.91
CA PRO A 98 15.57 5.63 -29.70
C PRO A 98 16.72 5.33 -28.73
N GLN A 99 17.51 6.35 -28.40
CA GLN A 99 18.58 6.22 -27.41
C GLN A 99 17.94 5.79 -26.08
N PRO A 100 18.47 4.75 -25.41
CA PRO A 100 17.95 4.35 -24.10
C PRO A 100 18.06 5.53 -23.13
N ILE A 101 17.00 5.77 -22.36
CA ILE A 101 16.97 6.81 -21.34
C ILE A 101 18.01 6.43 -20.27
N GLU A 102 19.04 7.26 -20.10
CA GLU A 102 20.06 7.06 -19.07
C GLU A 102 19.76 7.89 -17.82
N PHE A 103 19.87 7.23 -16.66
CA PHE A 103 19.76 7.84 -15.34
C PHE A 103 21.14 8.00 -14.72
N GLU A 104 21.28 8.95 -13.81
CA GLU A 104 22.53 9.14 -13.07
C GLU A 104 22.92 7.88 -12.28
N GLY A 105 24.23 7.68 -12.07
CA GLY A 105 24.75 6.45 -11.45
C GLY A 105 24.52 6.38 -9.95
N GLU A 106 24.42 7.55 -9.31
CA GLU A 106 24.24 7.73 -7.87
C GLU A 106 22.90 8.43 -7.61
N ASP A 107 22.29 8.16 -6.45
CA ASP A 107 21.10 8.86 -6.01
C ASP A 107 21.50 10.28 -5.57
N ASP A 108 20.69 11.29 -5.91
CA ASP A 108 20.91 12.67 -5.44
C ASP A 108 21.02 12.68 -3.90
N GLU A 109 22.13 13.21 -3.39
CA GLU A 109 22.28 13.48 -1.96
C GLU A 109 21.11 14.35 -1.49
N ILE A 110 20.43 13.92 -0.43
CA ILE A 110 19.31 14.67 0.12
C ILE A 110 19.87 15.95 0.73
N ASP A 111 19.54 17.09 0.13
CA ASP A 111 19.89 18.41 0.64
C ASP A 111 19.41 18.55 2.10
N PRO A 112 20.31 18.81 3.08
CA PRO A 112 19.93 19.03 4.48
C PRO A 112 18.88 20.14 4.67
N SER A 113 18.83 21.12 3.75
CA SER A 113 17.81 22.18 3.76
C SER A 113 16.44 21.71 3.28
N ARG A 114 16.40 20.62 2.51
CA ARG A 114 15.20 19.96 1.98
C ARG A 114 15.27 18.45 2.28
N PRO A 115 15.09 18.04 3.55
CA PRO A 115 15.26 16.66 4.00
C PRO A 115 14.09 15.73 3.56
N TYR A 116 13.75 15.77 2.27
CA TYR A 116 12.65 15.01 1.67
C TYR A 116 12.91 14.77 0.18
N GLN A 117 12.36 13.67 -0.34
CA GLN A 117 12.42 13.35 -1.76
C GLN A 117 11.54 14.29 -2.59
N ALA A 118 12.14 14.91 -3.62
CA ALA A 118 11.45 15.76 -4.57
C ALA A 118 10.58 14.96 -5.56
N ILE A 119 9.63 15.65 -6.21
CA ILE A 119 8.91 15.10 -7.36
C ILE A 119 9.74 15.38 -8.61
N LEU A 120 10.33 14.32 -9.19
CA LEU A 120 11.19 14.41 -10.36
C LEU A 120 10.41 14.86 -11.61
N ARG A 121 9.23 14.27 -11.81
CA ARG A 121 8.37 14.51 -12.96
C ARG A 121 6.91 14.36 -12.58
N HIS A 122 6.06 15.04 -13.34
CA HIS A 122 4.62 14.82 -13.33
C HIS A 122 4.07 14.98 -14.74
N ILE A 123 2.98 14.28 -15.03
CA ILE A 123 2.17 14.48 -16.23
C ILE A 123 0.70 14.57 -15.84
N ASP A 124 -0.05 15.34 -16.62
CA ASP A 124 -1.48 15.54 -16.43
C ASP A 124 -2.24 15.02 -17.66
N ILE A 125 -2.90 13.88 -17.49
CA ILE A 125 -3.67 13.20 -18.52
C ILE A 125 -5.08 13.78 -18.55
N GLN A 126 -5.33 14.66 -19.51
CA GLN A 126 -6.63 15.29 -19.73
C GLN A 126 -7.60 14.28 -20.37
N LEU A 127 -8.50 13.73 -19.56
CA LEU A 127 -9.56 12.83 -20.03
C LEU A 127 -10.83 13.59 -20.45
N GLY A 128 -10.91 14.87 -20.11
CA GLY A 128 -12.07 15.74 -20.36
C GLY A 128 -13.26 15.46 -19.43
N VAL A 129 -13.08 14.59 -18.44
CA VAL A 129 -14.13 14.14 -17.52
C VAL A 129 -13.56 13.97 -16.12
N LYS A 130 -14.43 14.15 -15.11
CA LYS A 130 -14.04 13.96 -13.70
C LYS A 130 -13.72 12.49 -13.45
N VAL A 131 -12.59 12.23 -12.80
CA VAL A 131 -12.22 10.90 -12.34
C VAL A 131 -12.52 10.77 -10.85
N LEU A 132 -13.53 9.95 -10.53
CA LEU A 132 -14.10 9.86 -9.19
C LEU A 132 -13.48 8.74 -8.34
N GLY A 133 -12.85 7.75 -8.98
CA GLY A 133 -12.25 6.62 -8.30
C GLY A 133 -11.15 5.97 -9.14
N LEU A 134 -10.14 5.44 -8.47
CA LEU A 134 -8.97 4.83 -9.09
C LEU A 134 -8.75 3.41 -8.55
N SER A 135 -8.17 2.55 -9.38
CA SER A 135 -7.64 1.26 -8.95
C SER A 135 -6.39 0.89 -9.73
N VAL A 136 -5.46 0.24 -9.05
CA VAL A 136 -4.22 -0.29 -9.59
C VAL A 136 -4.13 -1.77 -9.18
N PRO A 137 -3.50 -2.65 -9.99
CA PRO A 137 -3.33 -4.05 -9.63
C PRO A 137 -2.49 -4.16 -8.35
N THR A 138 -2.75 -5.18 -7.53
CA THR A 138 -1.95 -5.46 -6.33
C THR A 138 -0.80 -6.41 -6.65
N PHE A 139 0.38 -6.16 -6.07
CA PHE A 139 1.54 -7.05 -6.21
C PHE A 139 2.17 -7.36 -4.85
N SER A 140 2.71 -8.58 -4.71
CA SER A 140 3.48 -8.99 -3.53
C SER A 140 4.98 -8.83 -3.78
N SER A 141 5.68 -8.13 -2.91
CA SER A 141 7.13 -7.85 -3.02
C SER A 141 8.01 -9.10 -3.03
N GLU A 142 7.54 -10.22 -2.49
CA GLU A 142 8.29 -11.50 -2.46
C GLU A 142 8.13 -12.29 -3.76
N GLN A 143 7.01 -12.12 -4.46
CA GLN A 143 6.69 -12.81 -5.71
C GLN A 143 7.29 -12.11 -6.93
N LEU A 144 7.43 -10.77 -6.87
CA LEU A 144 8.24 -9.98 -7.81
C LEU A 144 9.72 -10.43 -7.83
N LYS A 145 10.22 -11.02 -6.73
CA LYS A 145 11.61 -11.47 -6.60
C LYS A 145 11.84 -12.95 -6.94
N SER A 146 10.79 -13.79 -6.95
CA SER A 146 10.95 -15.25 -6.94
C SER A 146 10.55 -15.98 -8.22
N SER A 147 9.95 -15.34 -9.24
CA SER A 147 9.75 -16.00 -10.55
C SER A 147 9.40 -15.00 -11.66
N LEU A 148 10.30 -14.89 -12.66
CA LEU A 148 10.07 -14.18 -13.94
C LEU A 148 8.95 -14.79 -14.80
N ASP A 149 8.41 -15.96 -14.44
CA ASP A 149 7.44 -16.71 -15.24
C ASP A 149 5.98 -16.55 -14.79
N GLN A 150 5.73 -16.02 -13.58
CA GLN A 150 4.39 -16.00 -12.97
C GLN A 150 3.67 -14.63 -13.03
N THR A 151 4.40 -13.56 -13.33
CA THR A 151 3.83 -12.21 -13.50
C THR A 151 3.94 -11.82 -14.98
N PRO A 152 2.91 -11.18 -15.57
CA PRO A 152 3.00 -10.63 -16.91
C PRO A 152 4.18 -9.66 -17.03
N GLN A 153 5.07 -9.89 -18.00
CA GLN A 153 6.20 -8.99 -18.28
C GLN A 153 5.74 -7.55 -18.58
N ILE A 154 4.50 -7.32 -19.03
CA ILE A 154 3.95 -5.97 -19.15
C ILE A 154 4.14 -5.13 -17.87
N PHE A 155 4.03 -5.73 -16.68
CA PHE A 155 4.12 -4.99 -15.43
C PHE A 155 5.56 -4.66 -15.00
N SER A 156 6.60 -5.15 -15.69
CA SER A 156 7.98 -4.70 -15.46
C SER A 156 8.22 -3.30 -16.01
N ASP A 157 7.51 -2.93 -17.07
CA ASP A 157 7.76 -1.68 -17.81
C ASP A 157 6.53 -0.78 -17.91
N ILE A 158 5.32 -1.29 -17.68
CA ILE A 158 4.06 -0.56 -17.86
C ILE A 158 3.23 -0.58 -16.58
N ALA A 159 2.80 0.61 -16.16
CA ALA A 159 1.78 0.82 -15.15
C ALA A 159 0.38 0.72 -15.75
N VAL A 160 -0.52 0.00 -15.08
CA VAL A 160 -1.94 -0.11 -15.46
C VAL A 160 -2.83 0.53 -14.41
N ILE A 161 -3.74 1.40 -14.85
CA ILE A 161 -4.61 2.20 -13.99
C ILE A 161 -6.04 2.07 -14.50
N ALA A 162 -6.98 1.67 -13.64
CA ALA A 162 -8.40 1.71 -13.94
C ALA A 162 -9.03 2.95 -13.29
N ALA A 163 -9.76 3.74 -14.07
CA ALA A 163 -10.34 5.01 -13.65
C ALA A 163 -11.86 5.03 -13.87
N VAL A 164 -12.60 5.36 -12.82
CA VAL A 164 -14.04 5.61 -12.87
C VAL A 164 -14.28 7.06 -13.28
N CYS A 165 -14.98 7.24 -14.40
CA CYS A 165 -15.23 8.55 -14.96
C CYS A 165 -16.70 8.95 -14.75
N ALA A 166 -16.95 10.26 -14.60
CA ALA A 166 -18.30 10.80 -14.40
C ALA A 166 -19.23 10.71 -15.63
N ASP A 167 -18.70 10.32 -16.79
CA ASP A 167 -19.43 10.05 -18.04
C ASP A 167 -19.97 8.62 -18.13
N CYS A 168 -20.13 7.94 -16.99
CA CYS A 168 -20.54 6.53 -16.88
C CYS A 168 -19.57 5.54 -17.57
N SER A 169 -18.32 5.95 -17.84
CA SER A 169 -17.31 5.07 -18.41
C SER A 169 -16.27 4.64 -17.37
N ILE A 170 -15.59 3.53 -17.68
CA ILE A 170 -14.36 3.12 -17.00
C ILE A 170 -13.25 3.12 -18.03
N ARG A 171 -12.18 3.86 -17.74
CA ARG A 171 -11.02 3.97 -18.64
C ARG A 171 -9.86 3.21 -18.02
N VAL A 172 -9.34 2.23 -18.75
CA VAL A 172 -8.13 1.49 -18.39
C VAL A 172 -6.98 2.10 -19.14
N LEU A 173 -6.05 2.70 -18.40
CA LEU A 173 -4.86 3.34 -18.92
C LEU A 173 -3.66 2.42 -18.74
N ALA A 174 -2.83 2.33 -19.76
CA ALA A 174 -1.51 1.72 -19.69
C ALA A 174 -0.47 2.79 -20.06
N ILE A 175 0.53 2.98 -19.20
CA ILE A 175 1.57 3.98 -19.35
C ILE A 175 2.93 3.40 -18.92
N PRO A 176 4.05 3.72 -19.58
CA PRO A 176 5.37 3.33 -19.11
C PRO A 176 5.61 3.72 -17.65
N LEU A 177 6.24 2.82 -16.88
CA LEU A 177 6.68 3.08 -15.51
C LEU A 177 7.78 4.14 -15.47
N THR A 178 8.62 4.17 -16.51
CA THR A 178 9.68 5.17 -16.67
C THR A 178 9.06 6.56 -16.85
N PRO A 179 9.49 7.57 -16.08
CA PRO A 179 9.00 8.93 -16.28
C PRO A 179 9.30 9.41 -17.71
N PRO A 180 8.37 10.13 -18.37
CA PRO A 180 8.58 10.57 -19.73
C PRO A 180 9.71 11.63 -19.78
N PRO A 181 10.60 11.58 -20.80
CA PRO A 181 11.70 12.52 -20.93
C PRO A 181 11.19 13.95 -21.17
N ASN A 182 10.12 14.11 -21.95
CA ASN A 182 9.44 15.38 -22.17
C ASN A 182 8.01 15.36 -21.61
N PRO A 183 7.79 15.79 -20.35
CA PRO A 183 6.46 15.78 -19.74
C PRO A 183 5.47 16.73 -20.42
N GLN A 184 5.92 17.70 -21.23
CA GLN A 184 5.03 18.64 -21.92
C GLN A 184 4.47 18.08 -23.24
N ASP A 185 5.11 17.05 -23.80
CA ASP A 185 4.71 16.44 -25.06
C ASP A 185 3.93 15.14 -24.82
N SER A 186 2.60 15.25 -24.91
CA SER A 186 1.68 14.11 -24.73
C SER A 186 1.95 12.91 -25.66
N SER A 187 2.55 13.15 -26.83
CA SER A 187 2.88 12.07 -27.77
C SER A 187 4.03 11.19 -27.26
N SER A 188 4.88 11.74 -26.39
CA SER A 188 6.04 11.05 -25.82
C SER A 188 5.69 10.17 -24.62
N TRP A 189 4.47 10.26 -24.09
CA TRP A 189 4.09 9.55 -22.86
C TRP A 189 3.83 8.06 -23.08
N GLY A 190 3.66 7.60 -24.32
CA GLY A 190 3.35 6.19 -24.60
C GLY A 190 2.01 5.72 -24.02
N LEU A 191 1.07 6.65 -23.79
CA LEU A 191 -0.21 6.39 -23.14
C LEU A 191 -1.12 5.57 -24.07
N GLN A 192 -1.67 4.48 -23.53
CA GLN A 192 -2.74 3.70 -24.16
C GLN A 192 -3.99 3.76 -23.30
N THR A 193 -5.15 3.86 -23.94
CA THR A 193 -6.44 3.92 -23.25
C THR A 193 -7.41 2.91 -23.87
N ALA A 194 -7.94 2.01 -23.04
CA ALA A 194 -9.09 1.19 -23.38
C ALA A 194 -10.32 1.72 -22.62
N THR A 195 -11.42 1.93 -23.34
CA THR A 195 -12.66 2.47 -22.76
C THR A 195 -13.72 1.39 -22.64
N ILE A 196 -14.17 1.16 -21.41
CA ILE A 196 -15.32 0.31 -21.08
C ILE A 196 -16.53 1.26 -21.02
N SER A 197 -17.36 1.22 -22.06
CA SER A 197 -18.35 2.26 -22.35
C SER A 197 -19.67 2.15 -21.56
N ALA A 198 -20.35 3.29 -21.41
CA ALA A 198 -21.66 3.48 -20.78
C ALA A 198 -22.83 2.64 -21.37
N GLY A 199 -22.65 2.00 -22.54
CA GLY A 199 -23.64 1.08 -23.10
C GLY A 199 -23.85 -0.19 -22.26
N SER A 200 -22.85 -0.61 -21.48
CA SER A 200 -22.95 -1.69 -20.50
C SER A 200 -23.17 -1.20 -19.06
N VAL A 201 -22.95 0.10 -18.80
CA VAL A 201 -23.05 0.72 -17.48
C VAL A 201 -24.03 1.90 -17.55
N GLN A 202 -25.29 1.66 -17.17
CA GLN A 202 -26.36 2.66 -17.26
C GLN A 202 -26.27 3.80 -16.22
N ALA A 203 -25.36 3.67 -15.24
CA ALA A 203 -25.11 4.66 -14.19
C ALA A 203 -23.62 4.87 -13.94
N ILE A 204 -23.28 6.01 -13.31
CA ILE A 204 -21.91 6.30 -12.92
C ILE A 204 -21.42 5.20 -11.94
N PRO A 205 -20.33 4.47 -12.26
CA PRO A 205 -19.78 3.50 -11.31
C PRO A 205 -19.43 4.19 -10.00
N ALA A 206 -19.74 3.55 -8.88
CA ALA A 206 -19.38 4.04 -7.55
C ALA A 206 -17.96 3.59 -7.14
N GLY A 207 -17.41 2.56 -7.78
CA GLY A 207 -16.06 2.08 -7.51
C GLY A 207 -15.58 1.03 -8.52
N VAL A 208 -14.26 0.84 -8.57
CA VAL A 208 -13.58 -0.09 -9.47
C VAL A 208 -12.47 -0.85 -8.73
N SER A 209 -12.20 -2.09 -9.13
CA SER A 209 -11.03 -2.86 -8.72
C SER A 209 -10.42 -3.56 -9.92
N VAL A 210 -9.09 -3.67 -9.99
CA VAL A 210 -8.40 -4.36 -11.09
C VAL A 210 -7.40 -5.41 -10.57
N THR A 211 -7.30 -6.53 -11.28
CA THR A 211 -6.27 -7.58 -11.11
C THR A 211 -5.93 -8.19 -12.48
N PHE A 212 -5.02 -9.16 -12.53
CA PHE A 212 -4.63 -9.83 -13.78
C PHE A 212 -4.79 -11.35 -13.70
N THR A 213 -4.98 -12.00 -14.84
CA THR A 213 -5.16 -13.44 -14.97
C THR A 213 -4.64 -13.94 -16.33
N ALA A 214 -4.37 -15.24 -16.47
CA ALA A 214 -3.98 -15.82 -17.74
C ALA A 214 -5.10 -16.68 -18.36
N ARG A 215 -5.21 -16.67 -19.69
CA ARG A 215 -6.02 -17.62 -20.47
C ARG A 215 -5.38 -19.00 -20.42
N LYS A 216 -6.12 -19.98 -19.91
CA LYS A 216 -5.76 -21.40 -20.10
C LYS A 216 -6.01 -21.80 -21.55
N LEU A 217 -5.16 -22.64 -22.14
CA LEU A 217 -5.24 -23.05 -23.56
C LEU A 217 -6.60 -23.68 -23.95
N SER A 218 -7.35 -24.20 -22.97
CA SER A 218 -8.71 -24.75 -23.12
C SER A 218 -9.81 -23.69 -23.29
N ASP A 219 -9.50 -22.40 -23.06
CA ASP A 219 -10.44 -21.26 -23.09
C ASP A 219 -10.60 -20.67 -24.52
N ARG A 220 -10.00 -21.32 -25.52
CA ARG A 220 -10.00 -20.90 -26.94
C ARG A 220 -11.39 -20.99 -27.63
N GLY A 221 -12.41 -21.46 -26.92
CA GLY A 221 -13.80 -21.50 -27.39
C GLY A 221 -14.57 -20.18 -27.23
N SER A 222 -14.05 -19.20 -26.50
CA SER A 222 -14.77 -17.95 -26.21
C SER A 222 -14.60 -16.90 -27.34
N ARG A 223 -15.55 -16.93 -28.28
CA ARG A 223 -16.17 -15.80 -29.03
C ARG A 223 -15.32 -14.69 -29.67
N TYR A 224 -14.01 -14.77 -29.80
CA TYR A 224 -13.28 -13.94 -30.78
C TYR A 224 -13.30 -14.61 -32.17
N ARG A 225 -14.50 -14.76 -32.74
CA ARG A 225 -14.65 -15.11 -34.16
C ARG A 225 -14.77 -13.81 -34.94
N SER A 226 -13.63 -13.22 -35.26
CA SER A 226 -13.52 -12.29 -36.38
C SER A 226 -14.14 -12.98 -37.60
N GLN A 227 -15.27 -12.46 -38.07
CA GLN A 227 -15.89 -12.88 -39.31
C GLN A 227 -14.99 -12.45 -40.47
N SER A 228 -13.94 -13.22 -40.74
CA SER A 228 -13.24 -13.18 -42.01
C SER A 228 -13.27 -14.58 -42.59
N ARG A 229 -14.16 -14.77 -43.58
CA ARG A 229 -14.14 -15.94 -44.46
C ARG A 229 -12.89 -15.84 -45.32
N SER A 230 -11.81 -16.50 -44.91
CA SER A 230 -10.70 -16.81 -45.78
C SER A 230 -10.16 -18.19 -45.45
N ARG A 231 -10.43 -19.14 -46.36
CA ARG A 231 -9.82 -20.47 -46.38
C ARG A 231 -8.36 -20.31 -46.79
N SER A 232 -7.41 -20.66 -45.91
CA SER A 232 -6.15 -21.26 -46.35
C SER A 232 -5.40 -21.89 -45.18
N THR A 233 -4.95 -23.10 -45.44
CA THR A 233 -4.19 -24.05 -44.64
C THR A 233 -2.75 -23.61 -44.38
N LYS A 234 -2.27 -23.72 -43.13
CA LYS A 234 -1.02 -24.44 -42.79
C LYS A 234 -0.84 -24.52 -41.27
N ASN A 235 -0.75 -25.75 -40.77
CA ASN A 235 -0.29 -26.06 -39.44
C ASN A 235 1.22 -25.78 -39.36
N THR A 236 1.60 -24.76 -38.60
CA THR A 236 2.93 -24.66 -37.98
C THR A 236 2.72 -24.72 -36.46
N PRO A 237 3.38 -25.66 -35.74
CA PRO A 237 3.38 -25.63 -34.29
C PRO A 237 4.41 -24.57 -33.87
N ASP A 238 3.99 -23.32 -33.71
CA ASP A 238 4.86 -22.30 -33.16
C ASP A 238 5.13 -22.60 -31.68
N SER A 239 6.31 -23.16 -31.44
CA SER A 239 6.95 -23.32 -30.15
C SER A 239 7.33 -21.94 -29.59
N ARG A 240 6.37 -21.26 -28.98
CA ARG A 240 6.52 -20.27 -27.89
C ARG A 240 5.12 -19.91 -27.39
N SER A 241 4.46 -20.89 -26.76
CA SER A 241 3.15 -20.73 -26.12
C SER A 241 3.29 -19.88 -24.85
N GLY A 242 3.45 -18.56 -25.01
CA GLY A 242 3.27 -17.60 -23.92
C GLY A 242 1.81 -17.57 -23.50
N SER A 243 1.54 -17.68 -22.20
CA SER A 243 0.20 -17.54 -21.64
C SER A 243 -0.38 -16.18 -22.03
N ALA A 244 -1.51 -16.16 -22.74
CA ALA A 244 -2.16 -14.89 -23.10
C ALA A 244 -2.77 -14.26 -21.84
N TRP A 245 -2.33 -13.07 -21.48
CA TRP A 245 -2.73 -12.38 -20.25
C TRP A 245 -3.95 -11.49 -20.47
N ASP A 246 -4.80 -11.39 -19.45
CA ASP A 246 -5.93 -10.46 -19.42
C ASP A 246 -6.00 -9.74 -18.07
N LEU A 247 -6.49 -8.51 -18.08
CA LEU A 247 -6.88 -7.79 -16.87
C LEU A 247 -8.32 -8.15 -16.52
N LEU A 248 -8.57 -8.44 -15.24
CA LEU A 248 -9.92 -8.52 -14.69
C LEU A 248 -10.25 -7.18 -14.05
N VAL A 249 -11.28 -6.52 -14.57
CA VAL A 249 -11.77 -5.25 -14.05
C VAL A 249 -13.17 -5.46 -13.49
N ALA A 250 -13.33 -5.24 -12.20
CA ALA A 250 -14.62 -5.28 -11.53
C ALA A 250 -15.10 -3.85 -11.25
N ALA A 251 -16.37 -3.60 -11.48
CA ALA A 251 -16.98 -2.30 -11.22
C ALA A 251 -18.36 -2.46 -10.60
N HIS A 252 -18.72 -1.55 -9.70
CA HIS A 252 -20.07 -1.53 -9.15
C HIS A 252 -20.73 -0.17 -9.31
N SER A 253 -22.05 -0.17 -9.45
CA SER A 253 -22.88 1.03 -9.41
C SER A 253 -23.83 0.99 -8.22
N ALA A 254 -24.29 2.16 -7.78
CA ALA A 254 -25.25 2.29 -6.68
C ALA A 254 -26.71 2.46 -7.16
N GLU A 255 -26.99 2.28 -8.45
CA GLU A 255 -28.33 2.45 -9.01
C GLU A 255 -29.27 1.33 -8.55
N GLY A 256 -30.48 1.68 -8.09
CA GLY A 256 -31.45 0.72 -7.57
C GLY A 256 -30.91 -0.08 -6.39
N SER A 257 -30.86 -1.42 -6.53
CA SER A 257 -30.24 -2.31 -5.55
C SER A 257 -28.72 -2.47 -5.74
N GLY A 258 -28.14 -1.78 -6.72
CA GLY A 258 -26.74 -1.85 -7.14
C GLY A 258 -26.48 -2.94 -8.18
N THR A 259 -25.47 -2.71 -9.02
CA THR A 259 -24.97 -3.69 -9.99
C THR A 259 -23.49 -3.97 -9.74
N LEU A 260 -23.04 -5.19 -10.04
CA LEU A 260 -21.64 -5.57 -10.12
C LEU A 260 -21.37 -6.14 -11.50
N THR A 261 -20.41 -5.55 -12.21
CA THR A 261 -20.06 -5.92 -13.57
C THR A 261 -18.58 -6.29 -13.64
N ILE A 262 -18.27 -7.42 -14.25
CA ILE A 262 -16.90 -7.93 -14.42
C ILE A 262 -16.55 -7.90 -15.90
N TYR A 263 -15.39 -7.33 -16.20
CA TYR A 263 -14.81 -7.22 -17.52
C TYR A 263 -13.49 -7.97 -17.58
N ARG A 264 -13.17 -8.47 -18.78
CA ARG A 264 -11.90 -9.13 -19.08
C ARG A 264 -11.26 -8.40 -20.25
N VAL A 265 -10.19 -7.66 -19.97
CA VAL A 265 -9.48 -6.82 -20.93
C VAL A 265 -8.24 -7.58 -21.41
N PRO A 266 -8.19 -8.05 -22.66
CA PRO A 266 -7.03 -8.77 -23.14
C PRO A 266 -5.79 -7.87 -23.22
N ILE A 267 -4.64 -8.41 -22.83
CA ILE A 267 -3.33 -7.80 -23.04
C ILE A 267 -2.74 -8.45 -24.29
N LEU A 268 -2.62 -7.69 -25.37
CA LEU A 268 -2.13 -8.19 -26.65
C LEU A 268 -0.64 -7.94 -26.75
N ASP A 269 0.14 -9.00 -26.97
CA ASP A 269 1.57 -8.92 -27.27
C ASP A 269 1.76 -8.55 -28.75
N GLN A 270 2.59 -7.54 -29.05
CA GLN A 270 2.95 -7.21 -30.43
C GLN A 270 4.33 -7.79 -30.78
N PRO A 271 4.39 -8.84 -31.62
CA PRO A 271 5.66 -9.48 -31.97
C PRO A 271 6.60 -8.60 -32.79
N ASP A 272 6.09 -7.59 -33.49
CA ASP A 272 6.86 -6.74 -34.42
C ASP A 272 7.65 -5.61 -33.73
N GLN A 273 7.37 -5.34 -32.45
CA GLN A 273 8.09 -4.34 -31.65
C GLN A 273 8.45 -4.98 -30.32
N ASN A 274 9.74 -5.28 -30.14
CA ASN A 274 10.36 -5.95 -28.99
C ASN A 274 9.63 -5.73 -27.64
N GLY A 275 8.67 -6.61 -27.30
CA GLY A 275 7.94 -6.58 -26.02
C GLY A 275 6.90 -5.46 -25.84
N SER A 276 6.39 -4.85 -26.92
CA SER A 276 5.34 -3.83 -26.83
C SER A 276 3.97 -4.47 -26.62
N TYR A 277 3.28 -4.08 -25.54
CA TYR A 277 1.93 -4.54 -25.25
C TYR A 277 0.89 -3.53 -25.71
N LYS A 278 -0.23 -4.02 -26.26
CA LYS A 278 -1.34 -3.17 -26.68
C LYS A 278 -2.64 -3.51 -25.96
N LEU A 279 -3.31 -2.48 -25.42
CA LEU A 279 -4.69 -2.58 -24.95
C LEU A 279 -5.68 -2.50 -26.14
N PRO A 280 -6.82 -3.21 -26.07
CA PRO A 280 -7.81 -3.18 -27.15
C PRO A 280 -8.39 -1.77 -27.32
N SER A 281 -8.53 -1.35 -28.57
CA SER A 281 -9.16 -0.07 -28.93
C SER A 281 -10.68 -0.18 -29.07
N GLU A 282 -11.20 -1.40 -29.21
CA GLU A 282 -12.63 -1.68 -29.31
C GLU A 282 -13.33 -1.65 -27.94
N PRO A 283 -14.63 -1.32 -27.88
CA PRO A 283 -15.38 -1.31 -26.63
C PRO A 283 -15.45 -2.72 -26.03
N ILE A 284 -15.09 -2.81 -24.74
CA ILE A 284 -14.98 -4.08 -24.03
C ILE A 284 -16.35 -4.46 -23.45
N LEU A 285 -16.83 -5.65 -23.78
CA LEU A 285 -18.08 -6.19 -23.26
C LEU A 285 -17.89 -6.87 -21.89
N PRO A 286 -18.89 -6.80 -21.00
CA PRO A 286 -18.82 -7.49 -19.72
C PRO A 286 -18.91 -9.00 -19.90
N ILE A 287 -18.11 -9.74 -19.12
CA ILE A 287 -18.22 -11.20 -19.03
C ILE A 287 -19.31 -11.61 -18.03
N GLN A 288 -19.57 -10.78 -17.02
CA GLN A 288 -20.60 -11.00 -16.01
C GLN A 288 -21.24 -9.68 -15.63
N ASN A 289 -22.56 -9.70 -15.41
CA ASN A 289 -23.32 -8.57 -14.87
C ASN A 289 -24.33 -9.09 -13.86
N LEU A 290 -24.26 -8.61 -12.63
CA LEU A 290 -25.02 -9.12 -11.48
C LEU A 290 -25.79 -7.98 -10.82
N LEU A 291 -27.06 -8.25 -10.51
CA LEU A 291 -27.84 -7.42 -9.60
C LEU A 291 -27.43 -7.76 -8.16
N LEU A 292 -27.17 -6.71 -7.39
CA LEU A 292 -26.76 -6.83 -6.00
C LEU A 292 -27.99 -6.81 -5.06
N PRO A 293 -27.91 -7.48 -3.90
CA PRO A 293 -28.99 -7.46 -2.90
C PRO A 293 -29.11 -6.10 -2.18
N SER A 294 -28.09 -5.25 -2.29
CA SER A 294 -27.97 -3.92 -1.72
C SER A 294 -26.84 -3.20 -2.48
N PRO A 295 -26.85 -1.86 -2.57
CA PRO A 295 -25.75 -1.13 -3.18
C PRO A 295 -24.42 -1.48 -2.50
N ALA A 296 -23.40 -1.78 -3.30
CA ALA A 296 -22.04 -1.96 -2.81
C ALA A 296 -21.41 -0.60 -2.48
N LYS A 297 -20.62 -0.55 -1.41
CA LYS A 297 -19.86 0.62 -0.97
C LYS A 297 -18.42 0.59 -1.46
N ALA A 298 -17.78 -0.57 -1.41
CA ALA A 298 -16.43 -0.77 -1.90
C ALA A 298 -16.26 -2.21 -2.40
N ILE A 299 -15.32 -2.37 -3.33
CA ILE A 299 -14.88 -3.65 -3.84
C ILE A 299 -13.35 -3.75 -3.82
N SER A 300 -12.83 -4.96 -3.65
CA SER A 300 -11.38 -5.21 -3.69
C SER A 300 -11.09 -6.64 -4.13
N PHE A 301 -10.29 -6.81 -5.18
CA PHE A 301 -9.73 -8.12 -5.50
C PHE A 301 -8.80 -8.60 -4.38
N ASN A 302 -8.70 -9.93 -4.24
CA ASN A 302 -7.77 -10.56 -3.31
C ASN A 302 -6.32 -10.27 -3.75
N PRO A 303 -5.42 -9.94 -2.81
CA PRO A 303 -4.04 -9.62 -3.12
C PRO A 303 -3.20 -10.83 -3.58
N SER A 304 -3.73 -12.07 -3.48
CA SER A 304 -3.10 -13.25 -4.04
C SER A 304 -2.90 -13.09 -5.55
N GLN A 305 -1.72 -13.43 -6.07
CA GLN A 305 -1.44 -13.35 -7.50
C GLN A 305 -1.87 -14.61 -8.24
N TYR A 306 -2.13 -14.50 -9.55
CA TYR A 306 -2.23 -15.68 -10.43
C TYR A 306 -0.93 -16.51 -10.32
N PRO A 307 -0.98 -17.86 -10.29
CA PRO A 307 -2.11 -18.74 -10.59
C PRO A 307 -3.00 -19.15 -9.41
N TYR A 308 -2.81 -18.59 -8.20
CA TYR A 308 -3.67 -18.95 -7.06
C TYR A 308 -5.13 -18.61 -7.37
N GLU A 309 -6.06 -19.56 -7.27
CA GLU A 309 -7.48 -19.38 -7.61
C GLU A 309 -8.11 -18.13 -6.96
N ARG A 310 -7.67 -17.84 -5.72
CA ARG A 310 -8.08 -16.69 -4.92
C ARG A 310 -7.82 -15.34 -5.58
N HIS A 311 -6.89 -15.20 -6.53
CA HIS A 311 -6.61 -13.92 -7.24
C HIS A 311 -7.88 -13.32 -7.86
N SER A 312 -8.82 -14.17 -8.28
CA SER A 312 -10.08 -13.77 -8.91
C SER A 312 -11.23 -13.58 -7.90
N HIS A 313 -10.97 -13.75 -6.60
CA HIS A 313 -11.95 -13.50 -5.55
C HIS A 313 -12.06 -12.00 -5.29
N LEU A 314 -13.29 -11.50 -5.34
CA LEU A 314 -13.65 -10.12 -5.11
C LEU A 314 -14.35 -9.99 -3.75
N LEU A 315 -13.81 -9.15 -2.88
CA LEU A 315 -14.48 -8.71 -1.67
C LEU A 315 -15.45 -7.58 -2.00
N VAL A 316 -16.68 -7.66 -1.50
CA VAL A 316 -17.74 -6.67 -1.73
C VAL A 316 -18.34 -6.26 -0.39
N SER A 317 -18.22 -4.98 -0.03
CA SER A 317 -18.88 -4.41 1.15
C SER A 317 -20.21 -3.77 0.76
N PHE A 318 -21.27 -4.03 1.53
CA PHE A 318 -22.63 -3.59 1.21
C PHE A 318 -23.13 -2.51 2.15
N ALA A 319 -23.98 -1.63 1.63
CA ALA A 319 -24.64 -0.58 2.43
C ALA A 319 -25.53 -1.13 3.55
N ASN A 320 -26.07 -2.35 3.39
CA ASN A 320 -26.83 -3.06 4.43
C ASN A 320 -25.97 -3.61 5.60
N GLY A 321 -24.65 -3.40 5.56
CA GLY A 321 -23.70 -3.83 6.59
C GLY A 321 -23.15 -5.24 6.40
N SER A 322 -23.48 -5.94 5.32
CA SER A 322 -22.86 -7.24 5.00
C SER A 322 -21.55 -7.07 4.22
N VAL A 323 -20.65 -8.04 4.35
CA VAL A 323 -19.46 -8.18 3.51
C VAL A 323 -19.50 -9.55 2.87
N LYS A 324 -19.33 -9.64 1.55
CA LYS A 324 -19.36 -10.92 0.82
C LYS A 324 -18.12 -11.12 -0.02
N VAL A 325 -17.78 -12.38 -0.28
CA VAL A 325 -16.73 -12.74 -1.24
C VAL A 325 -17.36 -13.40 -2.45
N TYR A 326 -17.00 -12.93 -3.63
CA TYR A 326 -17.44 -13.42 -4.93
C TYR A 326 -16.26 -14.00 -5.72
N ALA A 327 -16.31 -15.26 -6.10
CA ALA A 327 -15.34 -15.85 -7.02
C ALA A 327 -15.72 -15.48 -8.45
N CYS A 328 -14.94 -14.63 -9.11
CA CYS A 328 -15.24 -14.18 -10.46
C CYS A 328 -15.04 -15.29 -11.49
N LEU A 329 -14.00 -16.11 -11.34
CA LEU A 329 -13.70 -17.21 -12.27
C LEU A 329 -13.88 -18.54 -11.54
N SER A 330 -15.08 -19.12 -11.59
CA SER A 330 -15.37 -20.42 -10.98
C SER A 330 -15.50 -21.50 -12.05
N SER A 331 -14.58 -22.46 -12.06
CA SER A 331 -14.70 -23.65 -12.91
C SER A 331 -15.61 -24.66 -12.23
N LYS A 332 -16.93 -24.51 -12.33
CA LYS A 332 -17.83 -25.59 -11.92
C LYS A 332 -17.82 -26.67 -13.01
N PRO A 333 -17.33 -27.90 -12.75
CA PRO A 333 -17.60 -29.01 -13.66
C PRO A 333 -19.11 -29.26 -13.63
N ARG A 334 -19.79 -29.06 -14.76
CA ARG A 334 -21.19 -29.49 -14.90
C ARG A 334 -21.24 -30.99 -14.59
N LYS A 335 -22.03 -31.39 -13.58
CA LYS A 335 -22.41 -32.80 -13.43
C LYS A 335 -23.06 -33.21 -14.75
N PRO A 336 -22.64 -34.31 -15.40
CA PRO A 336 -23.32 -34.78 -16.60
C PRO A 336 -24.75 -35.11 -16.19
N THR A 337 -25.70 -34.29 -16.61
CA THR A 337 -27.13 -34.59 -16.49
C THR A 337 -27.35 -35.83 -17.33
N THR A 338 -27.62 -36.97 -16.68
CA THR A 338 -28.00 -38.22 -17.31
C THR A 338 -29.43 -38.11 -17.86
N ASP A 339 -29.69 -37.13 -18.71
CA ASP A 339 -30.90 -37.10 -19.52
C ASP A 339 -30.55 -37.63 -20.89
N ARG A 340 -30.85 -38.93 -21.04
CA ARG A 340 -30.87 -39.62 -22.31
C ARG A 340 -31.80 -38.87 -23.26
N ARG A 341 -31.26 -38.65 -24.47
CA ARG A 341 -31.94 -38.46 -25.75
C ARG A 341 -32.16 -36.99 -26.16
N GLY A 342 -31.18 -36.43 -26.87
CA GLY A 342 -31.44 -35.45 -27.93
C GLY A 342 -30.40 -34.34 -28.07
N SER A 343 -29.62 -34.42 -29.15
CA SER A 343 -28.83 -33.33 -29.77
C SER A 343 -27.60 -32.83 -28.99
N SER A 344 -26.44 -33.21 -29.51
CA SER A 344 -25.13 -32.61 -29.22
C SER A 344 -25.12 -31.13 -29.61
N SER A 345 -25.21 -30.23 -28.63
CA SER A 345 -24.66 -28.88 -28.74
C SER A 345 -23.48 -28.79 -27.77
N GLU A 346 -22.33 -28.37 -28.29
CA GLU A 346 -21.13 -28.02 -27.50
C GLU A 346 -21.54 -27.34 -26.19
N ALA A 347 -21.15 -27.93 -25.06
CA ALA A 347 -21.42 -27.34 -23.76
C ALA A 347 -20.51 -26.12 -23.59
N ASP A 348 -21.02 -24.94 -23.91
CA ASP A 348 -20.42 -23.65 -23.54
C ASP A 348 -20.11 -23.66 -22.04
N ILE A 349 -18.82 -23.74 -21.69
CA ILE A 349 -18.33 -23.45 -20.34
C ILE A 349 -18.46 -21.94 -20.19
N LYS A 350 -19.59 -21.46 -19.67
CA LYS A 350 -19.69 -20.08 -19.21
C LYS A 350 -19.00 -20.02 -17.85
N ASP A 351 -17.98 -19.18 -17.72
CA ASP A 351 -17.41 -18.78 -16.43
C ASP A 351 -18.48 -18.05 -15.62
N GLU A 352 -19.34 -18.80 -14.93
CA GLU A 352 -20.35 -18.26 -14.02
C GLU A 352 -19.71 -18.13 -12.64
N GLY A 353 -19.50 -16.89 -12.21
CA GLY A 353 -18.94 -16.64 -10.88
C GLY A 353 -19.93 -16.99 -9.76
N THR A 354 -19.42 -17.11 -8.53
CA THR A 354 -20.21 -17.63 -7.40
C THR A 354 -19.93 -16.88 -6.09
N TRP A 355 -20.96 -16.65 -5.28
CA TRP A 355 -20.79 -16.12 -3.93
C TRP A 355 -20.27 -17.22 -2.99
N LEU A 356 -19.13 -16.98 -2.34
CA LEU A 356 -18.46 -17.95 -1.48
C LEU A 356 -18.89 -17.83 -0.01
N ILE A 357 -18.93 -16.60 0.50
CA ILE A 357 -19.22 -16.33 1.92
C ILE A 357 -19.96 -15.01 2.09
N THR A 358 -20.76 -14.91 3.15
CA THR A 358 -21.36 -13.66 3.64
C THR A 358 -21.04 -13.51 5.12
N LEU A 359 -20.46 -12.38 5.49
CA LEU A 359 -20.04 -12.00 6.83
C LEU A 359 -20.88 -10.82 7.31
N PHE A 360 -21.20 -10.82 8.61
CA PHE A 360 -21.96 -9.72 9.21
C PHE A 360 -21.30 -9.24 10.50
N PRO A 361 -21.24 -7.91 10.73
CA PRO A 361 -20.86 -7.38 12.02
C PRO A 361 -22.00 -7.60 13.03
N GLU A 362 -21.65 -7.43 14.29
CA GLU A 362 -22.60 -7.47 15.40
C GLU A 362 -23.71 -6.42 15.25
N PHE A 363 -24.84 -6.67 15.91
CA PHE A 363 -25.92 -5.70 16.02
C PHE A 363 -25.53 -4.59 17.00
N CYS A 364 -25.95 -3.36 16.71
CA CYS A 364 -25.96 -2.25 17.65
C CYS A 364 -27.41 -1.83 17.93
N GLN A 365 -27.67 -1.29 19.12
CA GLN A 365 -28.93 -0.62 19.41
C GLN A 365 -28.83 0.82 18.91
N ASN A 366 -29.81 1.25 18.11
CA ASN A 366 -29.93 2.66 17.76
C ASN A 366 -30.42 3.48 18.97
N SER A 367 -30.41 4.81 18.88
CA SER A 367 -30.93 5.72 19.93
C SER A 367 -32.38 5.43 20.34
N LEU A 368 -33.15 4.80 19.44
CA LEU A 368 -34.54 4.37 19.65
C LEU A 368 -34.66 2.94 20.24
N GLY A 369 -33.56 2.31 20.65
CA GLY A 369 -33.53 0.95 21.21
C GLY A 369 -33.74 -0.18 20.19
N ILE A 370 -33.99 0.14 18.91
CA ILE A 370 -34.19 -0.83 17.85
C ILE A 370 -32.83 -1.45 17.46
N PRO A 371 -32.67 -2.78 17.50
CA PRO A 371 -31.45 -3.43 17.07
C PRO A 371 -31.28 -3.29 15.55
N ARG A 372 -30.13 -2.77 15.12
CA ARG A 372 -29.74 -2.64 13.71
C ARG A 372 -28.34 -3.20 13.52
N ARG A 373 -28.02 -3.73 12.34
CA ARG A 373 -26.63 -4.09 12.02
C ARG A 373 -25.77 -2.84 11.94
N LYS A 374 -24.55 -2.93 12.48
CA LYS A 374 -23.55 -1.86 12.31
C LYS A 374 -23.26 -1.66 10.82
N THR A 375 -23.14 -0.40 10.41
CA THR A 375 -22.87 -0.07 9.01
C THR A 375 -21.39 -0.25 8.73
N VAL A 376 -21.05 -0.98 7.66
CA VAL A 376 -19.68 -1.11 7.17
C VAL A 376 -19.31 0.16 6.39
N LEU A 377 -18.15 0.73 6.69
CA LEU A 377 -17.57 1.85 5.96
C LEU A 377 -16.62 1.35 4.87
N ASP A 378 -15.67 0.48 5.25
CA ASP A 378 -14.71 -0.11 4.33
C ASP A 378 -14.35 -1.53 4.80
N ALA A 379 -13.90 -2.37 3.87
CA ALA A 379 -13.40 -3.70 4.13
C ALA A 379 -12.25 -4.04 3.17
N LYS A 380 -11.16 -4.61 3.71
CA LYS A 380 -9.97 -4.97 2.95
C LYS A 380 -9.49 -6.36 3.31
N TRP A 381 -8.89 -7.02 2.32
CA TRP A 381 -8.12 -8.23 2.53
C TRP A 381 -6.89 -7.94 3.38
N VAL A 382 -6.60 -8.84 4.30
CA VAL A 382 -5.39 -8.85 5.14
C VAL A 382 -4.83 -10.27 5.23
N LEU A 383 -3.65 -10.45 5.81
CA LEU A 383 -2.92 -11.72 5.87
C LEU A 383 -2.70 -12.31 4.46
N GLY A 384 -2.36 -11.47 3.48
CA GLY A 384 -2.16 -11.89 2.09
C GLY A 384 -3.42 -12.41 1.42
N GLY A 385 -4.60 -11.98 1.89
CA GLY A 385 -5.88 -12.40 1.32
C GLY A 385 -6.52 -13.61 1.99
N LYS A 386 -6.03 -14.03 3.16
CA LYS A 386 -6.61 -15.13 3.96
C LYS A 386 -7.61 -14.66 5.02
N ALA A 387 -7.54 -13.39 5.40
CA ALA A 387 -8.44 -12.77 6.37
C ALA A 387 -9.01 -11.45 5.84
N ILE A 388 -10.06 -10.95 6.49
CA ILE A 388 -10.78 -9.75 6.07
C ILE A 388 -10.85 -8.80 7.26
N MET A 389 -10.32 -7.59 7.08
CA MET A 389 -10.47 -6.50 8.04
C MET A 389 -11.65 -5.60 7.64
N VAL A 390 -12.41 -5.15 8.62
CA VAL A 390 -13.58 -4.28 8.43
C VAL A 390 -13.53 -3.07 9.36
N LEU A 391 -13.97 -1.92 8.83
CA LEU A 391 -14.20 -0.69 9.59
C LEU A 391 -15.70 -0.39 9.62
N LEU A 392 -16.21 -0.09 10.83
CA LEU A 392 -17.62 0.17 11.08
C LEU A 392 -17.86 1.66 11.36
N SER A 393 -19.10 2.11 11.13
CA SER A 393 -19.49 3.52 11.23
C SER A 393 -19.30 4.13 12.63
N ASP A 394 -19.29 3.32 13.67
CA ASP A 394 -19.11 3.73 15.07
C ASP A 394 -17.64 3.82 15.51
N GLY A 395 -16.70 3.68 14.57
CA GLY A 395 -15.26 3.70 14.80
C GLY A 395 -14.70 2.37 15.32
N SER A 396 -15.52 1.32 15.42
CA SER A 396 -15.02 -0.03 15.71
C SER A 396 -14.47 -0.69 14.44
N TRP A 397 -13.41 -1.48 14.62
CA TRP A 397 -12.82 -2.28 13.56
C TRP A 397 -12.64 -3.72 14.03
N GLY A 398 -12.62 -4.66 13.09
CA GLY A 398 -12.48 -6.08 13.40
C GLY A 398 -11.86 -6.86 12.25
N ILE A 399 -11.38 -8.05 12.57
CA ILE A 399 -10.80 -9.00 11.61
C ILE A 399 -11.61 -10.28 11.65
N TRP A 400 -12.15 -10.67 10.51
CA TRP A 400 -12.68 -12.01 10.29
C TRP A 400 -11.59 -12.91 9.74
N ASP A 401 -11.49 -14.11 10.31
CA ASP A 401 -10.59 -15.17 9.86
C ASP A 401 -11.43 -16.37 9.39
N PRO A 402 -12.04 -16.28 8.19
CA PRO A 402 -12.91 -17.36 7.69
C PRO A 402 -12.13 -18.65 7.41
N GLU A 403 -10.80 -18.58 7.28
CA GLU A 403 -9.93 -19.70 6.95
C GLU A 403 -9.22 -20.29 8.17
N GLY A 404 -9.33 -19.66 9.35
CA GLY A 404 -8.54 -20.05 10.51
C GLY A 404 -7.04 -19.98 10.25
N SER A 405 -6.57 -19.02 9.44
CA SER A 405 -5.15 -18.85 9.08
C SER A 405 -4.40 -17.92 10.02
N GLY A 406 -5.10 -17.27 10.95
CA GLY A 406 -4.53 -16.32 11.88
C GLY A 406 -3.67 -16.95 12.98
N PRO A 407 -2.79 -16.17 13.63
CA PRO A 407 -2.02 -16.64 14.77
C PRO A 407 -2.91 -17.16 15.90
N GLY A 408 -2.58 -18.36 16.42
CA GLY A 408 -3.35 -18.99 17.50
C GLY A 408 -4.54 -19.82 17.03
N SER A 409 -4.77 -19.91 15.71
CA SER A 409 -5.62 -20.95 15.16
C SER A 409 -4.98 -22.30 15.47
N LYS A 410 -5.64 -23.10 16.32
CA LYS A 410 -5.20 -24.47 16.59
C LYS A 410 -5.51 -25.30 15.35
N ASP A 411 -4.56 -26.12 14.90
CA ASP A 411 -4.75 -27.13 13.86
C ASP A 411 -5.90 -28.09 14.24
N TYR A 412 -7.13 -27.66 14.03
CA TYR A 412 -8.27 -28.55 13.94
C TYR A 412 -8.28 -29.02 12.49
N PRO A 413 -8.07 -30.31 12.19
CA PRO A 413 -8.23 -30.81 10.85
C PRO A 413 -9.68 -30.53 10.42
N ILE A 414 -9.84 -29.57 9.50
CA ILE A 414 -11.13 -29.16 8.94
C ILE A 414 -11.66 -30.35 8.14
N THR A 415 -12.47 -31.18 8.77
CA THR A 415 -13.45 -32.00 8.06
C THR A 415 -14.60 -31.07 7.63
N PRO A 416 -15.10 -31.16 6.39
CA PRO A 416 -16.06 -30.21 5.82
C PRO A 416 -17.50 -30.36 6.36
N GLN A 417 -17.68 -30.73 7.64
CA GLN A 417 -19.01 -31.07 8.18
C GLN A 417 -19.34 -30.54 9.58
N ASN A 418 -18.48 -29.75 10.24
CA ASN A 418 -18.81 -29.18 11.56
C ASN A 418 -18.73 -27.64 11.57
N GLN A 419 -19.78 -26.99 11.05
CA GLN A 419 -20.13 -25.61 11.39
C GLN A 419 -20.77 -25.57 12.79
N GLY A 420 -20.00 -25.85 13.83
CA GLY A 420 -20.51 -25.82 15.20
C GLY A 420 -19.39 -25.98 16.21
N ALA A 421 -19.26 -25.00 17.10
CA ALA A 421 -18.22 -24.81 18.13
C ALA A 421 -16.89 -24.28 17.55
N THR A 422 -16.54 -23.01 17.79
CA THR A 422 -16.17 -22.54 19.12
C THR A 422 -16.48 -21.04 19.36
N SER A 423 -16.80 -20.74 20.63
CA SER A 423 -17.00 -19.43 21.28
C SER A 423 -18.37 -18.73 21.14
N SER A 424 -19.23 -19.01 22.12
CA SER A 424 -20.23 -18.08 22.71
C SER A 424 -21.06 -17.24 21.73
N ALA A 425 -22.03 -17.89 21.07
CA ALA A 425 -23.14 -17.22 20.41
C ALA A 425 -24.03 -16.49 21.44
N ARG A 426 -23.75 -15.21 21.71
CA ARG A 426 -24.80 -14.27 22.15
C ARG A 426 -25.57 -13.84 20.90
N ALA A 427 -26.70 -14.52 20.68
CA ALA A 427 -27.84 -14.14 19.84
C ALA A 427 -27.57 -13.21 18.64
N GLY A 428 -27.40 -13.79 17.45
CA GLY A 428 -27.80 -13.16 16.17
C GLY A 428 -26.71 -12.91 15.12
N SER A 429 -25.42 -13.01 15.45
CA SER A 429 -24.34 -12.92 14.44
C SER A 429 -23.56 -14.22 14.34
N LEU A 430 -23.60 -14.87 13.17
CA LEU A 430 -22.92 -16.14 12.87
C LEU A 430 -21.40 -15.99 12.65
N THR A 431 -20.85 -14.76 12.71
CA THR A 431 -19.44 -14.47 12.39
C THR A 431 -18.83 -13.54 13.44
N SER A 432 -17.99 -14.08 14.32
CA SER A 432 -17.25 -13.32 15.34
C SER A 432 -15.93 -12.78 14.80
N PHE A 433 -15.46 -11.67 15.35
CA PHE A 433 -14.13 -11.15 15.05
C PHE A 433 -13.06 -11.94 15.80
N ALA A 434 -11.99 -12.35 15.09
CA ALA A 434 -10.81 -12.96 15.69
C ALA A 434 -10.01 -11.93 16.51
N VAL A 435 -9.95 -10.70 16.00
CA VAL A 435 -9.37 -9.53 16.68
C VAL A 435 -10.26 -8.34 16.42
N SER A 436 -10.47 -7.51 17.43
CA SER A 436 -11.22 -6.26 17.26
C SER A 436 -10.63 -5.14 18.11
N GLY A 437 -10.97 -3.92 17.74
CA GLY A 437 -10.63 -2.73 18.51
C GLY A 437 -11.53 -1.57 18.13
N ARG A 438 -11.22 -0.42 18.70
CA ARG A 438 -11.94 0.83 18.44
C ARG A 438 -10.96 1.97 18.28
N ILE A 439 -11.29 2.89 17.39
CA ILE A 439 -10.61 4.17 17.26
C ILE A 439 -11.11 5.03 18.43
N SER A 440 -10.26 5.17 19.46
CA SER A 440 -10.55 6.06 20.58
C SER A 440 -10.12 7.47 20.18
N GLY A 441 -11.06 8.42 20.18
CA GLY A 441 -10.72 9.83 20.01
C GLY A 441 -9.83 10.32 21.16
N PRO A 442 -9.08 11.42 20.95
CA PRO A 442 -8.31 12.02 22.02
C PRO A 442 -9.26 12.38 23.16
N LEU A 443 -9.12 11.71 24.30
CA LEU A 443 -9.71 12.21 25.53
C LEU A 443 -9.06 13.57 25.81
N PRO A 444 -9.83 14.65 26.07
CA PRO A 444 -9.23 15.88 26.58
C PRO A 444 -8.40 15.53 27.82
N MET A 445 -7.15 15.98 27.85
CA MET A 445 -6.24 15.82 28.98
C MET A 445 -6.79 16.57 30.21
N THR A 446 -7.76 15.99 30.89
CA THR A 446 -7.96 16.19 32.30
C THR A 446 -7.57 14.89 32.97
N LYS A 447 -6.41 14.92 33.64
CA LYS A 447 -5.82 13.82 34.40
C LYS A 447 -6.91 13.01 35.12
N PRO A 448 -7.07 11.70 34.87
CA PRO A 448 -7.83 10.86 35.77
C PRO A 448 -6.95 10.61 37.00
N VAL A 449 -7.28 11.28 38.11
CA VAL A 449 -6.77 10.89 39.42
C VAL A 449 -7.40 9.56 39.77
N LEU A 450 -6.55 8.53 39.87
CA LEU A 450 -6.74 7.19 40.45
C LEU A 450 -8.15 6.57 40.36
N SER A 451 -8.27 5.50 39.58
CA SER A 451 -9.25 4.45 39.88
C SER A 451 -8.68 3.07 39.55
N GLY A 452 -8.56 2.24 40.58
CA GLY A 452 -8.20 0.82 40.51
C GLY A 452 -9.26 -0.03 39.80
N PRO A 453 -9.13 -1.37 39.89
CA PRO A 453 -9.84 -2.29 39.01
C PRO A 453 -11.34 -2.25 39.26
N ALA A 454 -12.12 -2.08 38.19
CA ALA A 454 -13.57 -2.16 38.23
C ALA A 454 -14.02 -3.63 38.30
N PRO A 455 -14.95 -3.97 39.21
CA PRO A 455 -15.86 -5.08 39.00
C PRO A 455 -17.29 -4.58 38.86
N ASP A 456 -17.96 -5.18 37.88
CA ASP A 456 -19.38 -5.50 37.77
C ASP A 456 -20.45 -4.56 38.35
N ASN A 457 -21.26 -4.13 37.39
CA ASN A 457 -22.56 -3.50 37.53
C ASN A 457 -23.54 -4.41 38.29
N ARG A 458 -23.61 -4.27 39.62
CA ARG A 458 -24.80 -4.64 40.41
C ARG A 458 -25.13 -3.53 41.40
N SER A 459 -26.38 -3.06 41.28
CA SER A 459 -27.08 -2.18 42.19
C SER A 459 -26.88 -2.56 43.66
N ASN A 460 -26.38 -1.63 44.48
CA ASN A 460 -26.62 -1.62 45.91
C ASN A 460 -26.95 -0.20 46.35
N PHE A 461 -28.18 -0.04 46.83
CA PHE A 461 -28.65 1.15 47.54
C PHE A 461 -27.83 1.30 48.83
N ILE A 462 -26.82 2.15 48.80
CA ILE A 462 -26.17 2.67 50.00
C ILE A 462 -26.47 4.17 50.03
N PRO A 463 -26.99 4.72 51.15
CA PRO A 463 -27.29 6.13 51.23
C PRO A 463 -26.01 6.95 51.06
N MET A 464 -25.98 7.78 50.01
CA MET A 464 -24.85 8.64 49.68
C MET A 464 -24.54 9.60 50.83
N THR A 465 -23.27 9.67 51.20
CA THR A 465 -22.76 10.63 52.20
C THR A 465 -22.69 12.06 51.61
N PRO A 466 -22.75 13.10 52.46
CA PRO A 466 -22.96 14.49 52.01
C PRO A 466 -21.96 15.02 50.96
N SER A 467 -20.71 14.53 50.90
CA SER A 467 -19.73 15.03 49.93
C SER A 467 -20.01 14.57 48.49
N THR A 468 -20.66 13.40 48.32
CA THR A 468 -21.04 12.89 47.01
C THR A 468 -22.33 13.54 46.46
N ARG A 469 -23.11 14.21 47.33
CA ARG A 469 -24.24 15.07 46.92
C ARG A 469 -23.75 16.39 46.30
N ARG A 470 -22.66 16.97 46.84
CA ARG A 470 -22.06 18.21 46.34
C ARG A 470 -21.42 18.09 44.95
N LEU A 471 -20.89 16.92 44.62
CA LEU A 471 -20.33 16.66 43.29
C LEU A 471 -21.39 16.57 42.17
N ARG A 472 -22.65 16.25 42.52
CA ARG A 472 -23.76 16.17 41.55
C ARG A 472 -24.51 17.48 41.35
N GLU A 473 -24.47 18.42 42.28
CA GLU A 473 -25.08 19.75 42.07
C GLU A 473 -24.21 20.66 41.19
N ASP A 474 -22.88 20.59 41.31
CA ASP A 474 -21.96 21.34 40.44
C ASP A 474 -21.99 20.87 38.97
N THR A 475 -22.52 19.68 38.70
CA THR A 475 -22.72 19.13 37.35
C THR A 475 -24.12 19.40 36.78
N LEU A 476 -25.03 20.00 37.55
CA LEU A 476 -26.37 20.38 37.09
C LEU A 476 -26.47 21.85 36.63
N PHE A 477 -25.60 22.74 37.13
CA PHE A 477 -25.62 24.17 36.79
C PHE A 477 -24.48 24.63 35.86
N LYS A 478 -23.53 23.75 35.56
CA LYS A 478 -22.58 23.91 34.46
C LYS A 478 -22.96 22.86 33.43
N GLY A 479 -23.57 23.29 32.33
CA GLY A 479 -24.07 22.43 31.26
C GLY A 479 -23.08 21.29 31.00
N SER A 480 -23.49 20.07 31.37
CA SER A 480 -22.76 18.87 31.04
C SER A 480 -22.54 18.90 29.53
N SER A 481 -21.29 19.02 29.08
CA SER A 481 -20.93 18.46 27.79
C SER A 481 -21.11 16.96 27.95
N VAL A 482 -22.37 16.52 27.83
CA VAL A 482 -22.76 15.13 27.74
C VAL A 482 -21.82 14.54 26.71
N SER A 483 -20.91 13.68 27.19
CA SER A 483 -20.37 12.53 26.46
C SER A 483 -21.01 12.45 25.08
N ALA A 484 -20.41 13.11 24.08
CA ALA A 484 -20.89 12.99 22.73
C ALA A 484 -20.89 11.49 22.44
N PRO A 485 -22.02 10.90 22.00
CA PRO A 485 -21.98 9.53 21.52
C PRO A 485 -20.84 9.45 20.49
N PRO A 486 -20.04 8.35 20.48
CA PRO A 486 -18.91 8.22 19.57
C PRO A 486 -19.38 8.61 18.18
N ALA A 487 -18.82 9.71 17.65
CA ALA A 487 -19.36 10.39 16.48
C ALA A 487 -19.44 9.38 15.34
N SER A 488 -20.65 8.96 14.99
CA SER A 488 -20.85 8.05 13.87
C SER A 488 -20.44 8.80 12.62
N SER A 489 -19.32 8.41 12.02
CA SER A 489 -18.86 8.98 10.77
C SER A 489 -19.36 8.11 9.61
N THR A 490 -19.74 8.75 8.51
CA THR A 490 -20.01 8.09 7.23
C THR A 490 -18.75 7.98 6.37
N ARG A 491 -17.63 8.57 6.81
CA ARG A 491 -16.36 8.63 6.09
C ARG A 491 -15.29 7.84 6.82
N GLY A 492 -14.55 7.05 6.07
CA GLY A 492 -13.42 6.28 6.55
C GLY A 492 -12.89 5.35 5.47
N GLY A 493 -11.71 4.79 5.71
CA GLY A 493 -11.04 3.88 4.78
C GLY A 493 -9.92 3.11 5.45
N ILE A 494 -9.56 1.97 4.85
CA ILE A 494 -8.47 1.10 5.27
C ILE A 494 -7.44 1.01 4.15
N SER A 495 -6.17 1.22 4.50
CA SER A 495 -5.03 0.96 3.62
C SER A 495 -4.16 -0.11 4.23
N VAL A 496 -3.86 -1.16 3.46
CA VAL A 496 -3.04 -2.31 3.87
C VAL A 496 -1.77 -2.32 3.03
N ALA A 497 -0.61 -2.51 3.66
CA ALA A 497 0.66 -2.69 2.97
C ALA A 497 1.46 -3.82 3.60
N THR A 498 1.97 -4.74 2.78
CA THR A 498 2.84 -5.82 3.24
C THR A 498 4.21 -5.25 3.60
N THR A 499 4.69 -5.53 4.81
CA THR A 499 5.98 -5.03 5.31
C THR A 499 7.07 -6.08 5.24
N LYS A 500 6.77 -7.32 5.68
CA LYS A 500 7.70 -8.46 5.69
C LYS A 500 6.90 -9.75 5.67
N ILE A 501 7.55 -10.86 5.33
CA ILE A 501 6.99 -12.19 5.57
C ILE A 501 7.61 -12.76 6.85
N SER A 502 6.75 -13.29 7.73
CA SER A 502 7.19 -13.91 8.98
C SER A 502 7.79 -15.30 8.71
N ARG A 503 8.56 -15.82 9.68
CA ARG A 503 9.13 -17.17 9.59
C ARG A 503 8.08 -18.28 9.41
N ASP A 504 6.85 -18.02 9.85
CA ASP A 504 5.71 -18.92 9.74
C ASP A 504 5.07 -18.90 8.32
N GLY A 505 5.65 -18.18 7.36
CA GLY A 505 5.13 -18.04 6.00
C GLY A 505 3.89 -17.13 5.89
N LEU A 506 3.49 -16.46 6.99
CA LEU A 506 2.42 -15.47 6.98
C LEU A 506 2.96 -14.06 6.70
N PRO A 507 2.32 -13.28 5.81
CA PRO A 507 2.70 -11.90 5.58
C PRO A 507 2.36 -11.03 6.80
N ASP A 508 3.32 -10.22 7.23
CA ASP A 508 3.14 -9.17 8.22
C ASP A 508 2.84 -7.85 7.54
N GLU A 509 1.68 -7.30 7.84
CA GLU A 509 1.14 -6.12 7.17
C GLU A 509 1.07 -4.94 8.13
N SER A 510 1.39 -3.74 7.63
CA SER A 510 1.04 -2.49 8.30
C SER A 510 -0.30 -2.01 7.78
N ILE A 511 -1.16 -1.58 8.69
CA ILE A 511 -2.50 -1.09 8.36
C ILE A 511 -2.61 0.35 8.82
N ILE A 512 -3.25 1.18 8.00
CA ILE A 512 -3.68 2.50 8.39
C ILE A 512 -5.20 2.57 8.23
N ILE A 513 -5.86 3.10 9.25
CA ILE A 513 -7.31 3.28 9.28
C ILE A 513 -7.60 4.75 9.46
N TRP A 514 -8.48 5.26 8.61
CA TRP A 514 -9.05 6.58 8.72
C TRP A 514 -10.54 6.46 9.06
N HIS A 515 -11.02 7.23 10.03
CA HIS A 515 -12.44 7.34 10.40
C HIS A 515 -12.74 8.77 10.84
N GLY A 516 -13.60 9.46 10.09
CA GLY A 516 -13.94 10.85 10.40
C GLY A 516 -12.72 11.78 10.35
N ASP A 517 -12.31 12.30 11.49
CA ASP A 517 -11.13 13.15 11.68
C ASP A 517 -9.94 12.40 12.29
N GLN A 518 -10.10 11.11 12.57
CA GLN A 518 -9.11 10.29 13.26
C GLN A 518 -8.39 9.36 12.29
N ASN A 519 -7.07 9.26 12.48
CA ASN A 519 -6.21 8.36 11.74
C ASN A 519 -5.45 7.49 12.75
N ILE A 520 -5.41 6.18 12.54
CA ILE A 520 -4.64 5.25 13.37
C ILE A 520 -3.77 4.35 12.50
N ARG A 521 -2.63 3.92 13.06
CA ARG A 521 -1.68 3.01 12.45
C ARG A 521 -1.51 1.75 13.28
N ILE A 522 -1.58 0.60 12.64
CA ILE A 522 -1.15 -0.69 13.16
C ILE A 522 0.14 -1.04 12.43
N SER A 523 1.28 -1.01 13.13
CA SER A 523 2.59 -1.22 12.51
C SER A 523 2.83 -2.67 12.08
N SER A 524 2.29 -3.65 12.82
CA SER A 524 2.36 -5.07 12.51
C SER A 524 1.06 -5.75 12.93
N LEU A 525 0.33 -6.23 11.93
CA LEU A 525 -0.91 -6.97 12.15
C LEU A 525 -0.68 -8.30 12.86
N LEU A 526 0.38 -9.04 12.48
CA LEU A 526 0.66 -10.33 13.10
C LEU A 526 1.02 -10.20 14.58
N THR A 527 1.79 -9.18 14.94
CA THR A 527 2.18 -8.93 16.34
C THR A 527 0.95 -8.53 17.15
N LEU A 528 0.10 -7.64 16.62
CA LEU A 528 -1.16 -7.26 17.25
C LEU A 528 -2.06 -8.48 17.51
N TRP A 529 -2.20 -9.35 16.50
CA TRP A 529 -3.05 -10.53 16.60
C TRP A 529 -2.50 -11.57 17.60
N ARG A 530 -1.19 -11.87 17.56
CA ARG A 530 -0.55 -12.77 18.55
C ARG A 530 -0.75 -12.27 19.98
N ASN A 531 -0.59 -10.97 20.21
CA ASN A 531 -0.78 -10.36 21.53
C ASN A 531 -2.24 -10.43 22.01
N SER A 532 -3.20 -10.41 21.09
CA SER A 532 -4.62 -10.55 21.43
C SER A 532 -5.04 -11.99 21.79
N THR A 533 -4.34 -13.00 21.26
CA THR A 533 -4.68 -14.43 21.46
C THR A 533 -3.94 -15.08 22.62
N LYS A 534 -2.77 -14.57 23.00
CA LYS A 534 -2.02 -14.99 24.20
C LYS A 534 -1.63 -13.77 25.03
N PRO A 535 -2.44 -13.37 26.05
CA PRO A 535 -1.98 -12.39 27.01
C PRO A 535 -0.84 -13.00 27.84
N ALA A 536 0.41 -12.71 27.48
CA ALA A 536 1.57 -13.13 28.25
C ALA A 536 1.48 -12.55 29.68
N GLY A 537 1.95 -13.34 30.66
CA GLY A 537 1.82 -13.04 32.10
C GLY A 537 2.48 -11.72 32.53
N THR A 538 2.27 -11.39 33.80
CA THR A 538 2.43 -10.07 34.45
C THR A 538 3.81 -9.39 34.36
N PHE A 539 4.80 -9.96 33.68
CA PHE A 539 6.12 -9.35 33.44
C PHE A 539 6.68 -9.79 32.08
N ASP A 540 6.51 -8.97 31.04
CA ASP A 540 7.24 -9.08 29.76
C ASP A 540 7.28 -7.70 29.03
N PRO A 541 8.43 -7.22 28.52
CA PRO A 541 8.59 -5.83 28.02
C PRO A 541 8.04 -5.61 26.59
N SER A 542 7.05 -6.40 26.15
CA SER A 542 6.52 -6.50 24.78
C SER A 542 5.20 -5.74 24.53
N SER A 543 4.96 -4.65 25.27
CA SER A 543 3.85 -3.69 25.13
C SER A 543 3.74 -2.94 23.77
N ARG A 544 4.25 -3.48 22.66
CA ARG A 544 4.71 -2.67 21.50
C ARG A 544 3.87 -2.69 20.22
N SER A 545 2.75 -3.43 20.13
CA SER A 545 1.87 -3.34 18.95
C SER A 545 0.42 -3.03 19.34
N ARG A 546 0.16 -1.77 19.66
CA ARG A 546 -1.19 -1.22 19.75
C ARG A 546 -1.46 -0.39 18.49
N ALA A 547 -2.73 -0.14 18.16
CA ALA A 547 -3.08 0.91 17.22
C ALA A 547 -2.58 2.26 17.77
N ILE A 548 -1.74 2.96 17.01
CA ILE A 548 -1.12 4.24 17.36
C ILE A 548 -1.87 5.35 16.62
N PRO A 549 -2.41 6.37 17.29
CA PRO A 549 -3.03 7.50 16.61
C PRO A 549 -1.98 8.30 15.81
N ILE A 550 -2.36 8.75 14.61
CA ILE A 550 -1.60 9.70 13.80
C ILE A 550 -2.21 11.07 14.06
N GLU A 551 -1.64 11.80 15.01
CA GLU A 551 -2.15 13.09 15.49
C GLU A 551 -1.49 14.27 14.78
N ASN A 552 -2.00 15.48 15.01
CA ASN A 552 -1.38 16.72 14.54
C ASN A 552 -1.21 16.81 13.01
N ILE A 553 -2.15 16.22 12.25
CA ILE A 553 -2.21 16.39 10.79
C ILE A 553 -2.88 17.73 10.49
N ASN A 554 -2.17 18.61 9.79
CA ASN A 554 -2.75 19.88 9.36
C ASN A 554 -3.41 19.76 7.99
N LEU A 555 -4.74 19.74 7.95
CA LEU A 555 -5.53 19.72 6.71
C LEU A 555 -5.89 21.13 6.21
N ILE A 556 -5.50 22.21 6.91
CA ILE A 556 -5.82 23.61 6.53
C ILE A 556 -7.34 23.80 6.38
N GLY A 557 -8.15 23.12 7.20
CA GLY A 557 -9.61 23.17 7.16
C GLY A 557 -10.25 22.34 6.04
N GLU A 558 -9.47 21.65 5.20
CA GLU A 558 -10.00 20.73 4.19
C GLU A 558 -10.48 19.42 4.80
N ILE A 559 -11.32 18.71 4.04
CA ILE A 559 -11.81 17.40 4.43
C ILE A 559 -10.91 16.31 3.87
N GLN A 560 -10.53 15.36 4.71
CA GLN A 560 -9.85 14.14 4.26
C GLN A 560 -10.82 13.30 3.41
N ASN A 561 -10.35 12.88 2.23
CA ASN A 561 -11.08 12.06 1.27
C ASN A 561 -10.49 10.65 1.14
N GLY A 562 -9.22 10.46 1.49
CA GLY A 562 -8.58 9.16 1.37
C GLY A 562 -7.29 9.06 2.17
N ILE A 563 -6.85 7.82 2.38
CA ILE A 563 -5.57 7.49 2.99
C ILE A 563 -4.96 6.28 2.27
N ALA A 564 -3.67 6.32 2.02
CA ALA A 564 -2.91 5.27 1.37
C ALA A 564 -1.51 5.14 2.00
N GLN A 565 -0.87 4.00 1.81
CA GLN A 565 0.53 3.79 2.16
C GLN A 565 1.38 3.87 0.89
N VAL A 566 2.51 4.55 0.99
CA VAL A 566 3.49 4.69 -0.08
C VAL A 566 4.66 3.77 0.27
N VAL A 567 4.82 2.70 -0.50
CA VAL A 567 5.87 1.71 -0.27
C VAL A 567 7.12 2.16 -1.01
N GLY A 568 8.02 2.84 -0.31
CA GLY A 568 9.37 3.11 -0.79
C GLY A 568 10.31 2.01 -0.29
N ASN A 569 10.98 1.30 -1.21
CA ASN A 569 12.20 0.60 -0.83
C ASN A 569 13.28 1.66 -0.70
N SER A 570 13.71 1.99 0.53
CA SER A 570 14.93 2.77 0.73
C SER A 570 16.07 1.99 0.10
N ALA A 571 16.56 2.45 -1.05
CA ALA A 571 17.70 1.85 -1.74
C ALA A 571 19.04 2.14 -1.02
N ALA A 572 19.02 2.88 0.10
CA ALA A 572 20.22 3.39 0.76
C ALA A 572 20.83 2.45 1.82
N ASP A 573 20.17 1.38 2.28
CA ASP A 573 20.77 0.48 3.28
C ASP A 573 20.83 -0.96 2.77
N LYS A 574 21.92 -1.29 2.09
CA LYS A 574 22.31 -2.69 1.85
C LYS A 574 22.90 -3.36 3.10
N GLU A 575 23.06 -2.64 4.21
CA GLU A 575 23.47 -3.23 5.48
C GLU A 575 22.58 -2.70 6.61
N ILE A 576 21.99 -3.62 7.38
CA ILE A 576 21.03 -3.42 8.48
C ILE A 576 19.57 -3.25 8.02
N VAL A 577 18.90 -4.41 7.93
CA VAL A 577 17.44 -4.59 7.72
C VAL A 577 16.64 -4.02 8.90
N LYS A 578 16.59 -2.70 9.08
CA LYS A 578 15.49 -2.05 9.79
C LYS A 578 14.39 -1.82 8.76
N ALA A 579 13.32 -2.60 8.84
CA ALA A 579 12.15 -2.43 7.98
C ALA A 579 11.65 -0.98 8.07
N ALA A 580 11.92 -0.19 7.02
CA ALA A 580 11.55 1.21 6.97
C ALA A 580 10.02 1.32 7.11
N LYS A 581 9.57 2.23 7.97
CA LYS A 581 8.15 2.53 8.20
C LYS A 581 7.61 3.14 6.89
N PRO A 582 6.62 2.53 6.19
CA PRO A 582 6.09 3.12 4.96
C PRO A 582 5.50 4.50 5.23
N ASP A 583 5.73 5.40 4.28
CA ASP A 583 5.19 6.76 4.23
C ASP A 583 3.65 6.70 4.13
N VAL A 584 3.00 7.71 4.70
CA VAL A 584 1.52 7.83 4.68
C VAL A 584 1.12 8.92 3.72
N LEU A 585 0.27 8.59 2.76
CA LEU A 585 -0.32 9.53 1.82
C LEU A 585 -1.77 9.81 2.20
N ILE A 586 -2.07 11.07 2.48
CA ILE A 586 -3.40 11.56 2.80
C ILE A 586 -3.89 12.41 1.63
N THR A 587 -5.12 12.14 1.19
CA THR A 587 -5.78 12.90 0.15
C THR A 587 -6.79 13.83 0.80
N ALA A 588 -6.61 15.13 0.65
CA ALA A 588 -7.60 16.14 1.00
C ALA A 588 -8.37 16.57 -0.26
N GLU A 589 -9.08 17.71 -0.23
CA GLU A 589 -9.85 18.16 -1.40
C GLU A 589 -8.96 18.81 -2.45
N HIS A 590 -8.02 19.66 -2.05
CA HIS A 590 -7.10 20.38 -2.95
C HIS A 590 -5.64 20.20 -2.53
N GLN A 591 -5.35 19.24 -1.66
CA GLN A 591 -4.00 18.96 -1.19
C GLN A 591 -3.70 17.46 -1.16
N LEU A 592 -2.45 17.12 -1.48
CA LEU A 592 -1.86 15.83 -1.16
C LEU A 592 -0.88 16.02 -0.01
N ILE A 593 -1.04 15.23 1.04
CA ILE A 593 -0.20 15.33 2.24
C ILE A 593 0.59 14.03 2.38
N LEU A 594 1.92 14.12 2.39
CA LEU A 594 2.82 13.00 2.66
C LEU A 594 3.39 13.14 4.07
N LEU A 595 3.22 12.10 4.88
CA LEU A 595 3.87 11.95 6.17
C LEU A 595 5.08 11.04 5.98
N THR A 596 6.28 11.63 6.02
CA THR A 596 7.56 10.96 5.83
C THR A 596 8.38 11.04 7.11
N GLN A 597 9.31 10.11 7.31
CA GLN A 597 10.31 10.25 8.37
C GLN A 597 11.35 11.30 7.97
N GLU A 598 11.90 12.03 8.95
CA GLU A 598 13.08 12.86 8.71
C GLU A 598 14.26 11.90 8.49
N PRO A 599 15.01 12.01 7.38
CA PRO A 599 16.22 11.23 7.19
C PRO A 599 17.16 11.55 8.36
N SER A 600 17.48 10.56 9.17
CA SER A 600 18.42 10.76 10.27
C SER A 600 19.77 11.13 9.69
N GLU A 601 20.29 12.29 10.08
CA GLU A 601 21.71 12.62 9.91
C GLU A 601 22.52 11.42 10.41
N GLN A 602 23.41 10.88 9.58
CA GLN A 602 24.46 9.99 10.05
C GLN A 602 25.39 10.79 10.95
N GLY A 603 24.97 11.00 12.20
CA GLY A 603 25.86 11.33 13.29
C GLY A 603 26.70 10.11 13.60
N SER A 604 28.02 10.26 13.46
CA SER A 604 29.10 9.47 14.05
C SER A 604 28.70 8.13 14.66
N VAL A 605 29.25 7.06 14.09
CA VAL A 605 29.21 5.68 14.59
C VAL A 605 29.61 5.63 16.08
N GLU A 606 28.64 5.77 16.98
CA GLU A 606 28.72 5.23 18.34
C GLU A 606 28.24 3.79 18.25
N SER A 607 29.19 2.90 17.93
CA SER A 607 29.00 1.46 17.99
C SER A 607 28.53 1.07 19.38
N ALA A 608 27.25 0.69 19.47
CA ALA A 608 26.68 -0.04 20.57
C ALA A 608 27.29 -1.45 20.63
N SER A 609 28.50 -1.54 21.20
CA SER A 609 29.06 -2.78 21.72
C SER A 609 29.73 -2.52 23.08
N ALA A 610 28.97 -1.91 24.01
CA ALA A 610 29.32 -1.92 25.42
C ALA A 610 28.64 -3.12 26.11
N LEU A 611 29.07 -4.32 25.74
CA LEU A 611 29.08 -5.42 26.71
C LEU A 611 30.10 -5.04 27.77
N GLN A 612 29.63 -4.91 29.01
CA GLN A 612 30.42 -4.61 30.20
C GLN A 612 31.73 -5.40 30.19
N LYS A 613 32.85 -4.71 29.94
CA LYS A 613 34.19 -5.21 30.22
C LYS A 613 34.91 -4.09 30.95
N ASP A 614 35.45 -4.41 32.13
CA ASP A 614 36.08 -3.46 33.03
C ASP A 614 37.07 -2.52 32.29
N PRO A 615 36.94 -1.19 32.40
CA PRO A 615 37.76 -0.23 31.67
C PRO A 615 39.24 -0.28 32.05
N ASN A 616 39.55 -0.83 33.24
CA ASN A 616 40.93 -0.94 33.73
C ASN A 616 41.73 -2.06 33.04
N VAL A 617 41.07 -3.04 32.40
CA VAL A 617 41.77 -4.19 31.78
C VAL A 617 42.17 -3.90 30.33
N SER A 618 41.52 -2.93 29.67
CA SER A 618 41.81 -2.58 28.26
C SER A 618 43.01 -1.63 28.12
N MET A 619 43.20 -0.68 29.04
CA MET A 619 44.26 0.33 28.90
C MET A 619 45.68 -0.25 28.96
N GLU A 620 45.92 -1.28 29.77
CA GLU A 620 47.25 -1.88 29.90
C GLU A 620 47.61 -2.73 28.67
N GLY A 621 46.60 -3.40 28.07
CA GLY A 621 46.75 -4.09 26.79
C GLY A 621 47.02 -3.14 25.63
N ASP A 622 46.28 -2.04 25.56
CA ASP A 622 46.43 -1.01 24.53
C ASP A 622 47.80 -0.29 24.65
N GLN A 623 48.34 -0.09 25.86
CA GLN A 623 49.71 0.43 26.06
C GLN A 623 50.80 -0.56 25.64
N ILE A 624 50.59 -1.86 25.82
CA ILE A 624 51.54 -2.90 25.37
C ILE A 624 51.53 -2.99 23.83
N MET A 625 50.35 -2.92 23.19
CA MET A 625 50.21 -2.91 21.73
C MET A 625 50.80 -1.64 21.11
N LEU A 626 50.66 -0.48 21.76
CA LEU A 626 51.33 0.76 21.36
C LEU A 626 52.86 0.60 21.34
N ARG A 627 53.44 -0.02 22.37
CA ARG A 627 54.90 -0.28 22.42
C ARG A 627 55.39 -1.26 21.36
N ARG A 628 54.50 -2.11 20.84
CA ARG A 628 54.79 -3.07 19.77
C ARG A 628 54.50 -2.52 18.37
N GLY A 629 53.87 -1.35 18.26
CA GLY A 629 53.45 -0.77 16.97
C GLY A 629 52.25 -1.48 16.34
N GLU A 630 51.51 -2.27 17.11
CA GLU A 630 50.38 -3.10 16.64
C GLU A 630 49.01 -2.49 17.01
N LEU A 631 48.99 -1.22 17.44
CA LEU A 631 47.77 -0.56 17.87
C LEU A 631 46.94 -0.09 16.66
N ASP A 632 45.67 -0.47 16.64
CA ASP A 632 44.70 -0.03 15.64
C ASP A 632 44.21 1.40 15.91
N LEU A 633 43.50 1.99 14.94
CA LEU A 633 43.00 3.36 15.03
C LEU A 633 42.02 3.54 16.20
N ASP A 634 41.21 2.51 16.49
CA ASP A 634 40.27 2.50 17.61
C ASP A 634 41.00 2.44 18.96
N GLY A 635 42.11 1.69 19.05
CA GLY A 635 42.98 1.64 20.21
C GLY A 635 43.72 2.96 20.45
N MET A 636 44.14 3.65 19.38
CA MET A 636 44.73 5.00 19.48
C MET A 636 43.74 5.99 20.10
N ASP A 637 42.48 5.97 19.68
CA ASP A 637 41.46 6.89 20.20
C ASP A 637 41.17 6.63 21.69
N ARG A 638 41.17 5.37 22.13
CA ARG A 638 41.06 5.00 23.55
C ARG A 638 42.24 5.49 24.39
N VAL A 639 43.47 5.35 23.90
CA VAL A 639 44.68 5.82 24.60
C VAL A 639 44.69 7.35 24.71
N LEU A 640 44.34 8.05 23.63
CA LEU A 640 44.26 9.51 23.59
C LEU A 640 43.14 10.04 24.50
N SER A 641 41.97 9.39 24.49
CA SER A 641 40.87 9.70 25.41
C SER A 641 41.30 9.55 26.87
N GLY A 642 42.06 8.50 27.21
CA GLY A 642 42.64 8.30 28.54
C GLY A 642 43.63 9.39 28.96
N MET A 643 44.36 9.99 28.00
CA MET A 643 45.31 11.08 28.28
C MET A 643 44.61 12.42 28.55
N THR A 644 43.44 12.66 27.96
CA THR A 644 42.67 13.90 28.19
C THR A 644 41.97 13.96 29.55
N GLY A 645 41.80 12.82 30.23
CA GLY A 645 41.15 12.71 31.55
C GLY A 645 42.04 12.96 32.77
N SER A 646 43.37 13.05 32.61
CA SER A 646 44.29 13.19 33.76
C SER A 646 44.65 14.65 34.03
N ARG A 647 43.68 15.41 34.54
CA ARG A 647 43.95 16.69 35.21
C ARG A 647 44.15 16.47 36.72
N VAL A 648 45.42 16.52 37.12
CA VAL A 648 45.93 17.05 38.39
C VAL A 648 45.18 16.62 39.67
N ALA A 649 45.60 15.50 40.27
CA ALA A 649 45.39 15.29 41.70
C ALA A 649 46.33 16.24 42.48
N PRO A 650 45.84 17.03 43.46
CA PRO A 650 46.68 17.97 44.20
C PRO A 650 47.64 17.23 45.13
N LEU A 651 48.86 17.76 45.22
CA LEU A 651 49.89 17.37 46.19
C LEU A 651 49.28 17.17 47.59
N ARG A 652 49.33 15.94 48.10
CA ARG A 652 49.20 15.68 49.53
C ARG A 652 50.56 15.25 50.06
N SER A 653 51.14 16.11 50.88
CA SER A 653 52.41 15.92 51.57
C SER A 653 52.38 14.69 52.50
N PRO A 654 53.53 14.04 52.75
CA PRO A 654 53.58 12.80 53.51
C PRO A 654 53.60 13.07 55.01
N GLN A 655 52.67 12.46 55.75
CA GLN A 655 52.75 12.40 57.21
C GLN A 655 53.66 11.24 57.64
N LYS A 656 54.80 11.60 58.26
CA LYS A 656 55.68 10.74 59.05
C LYS A 656 54.94 10.13 60.26
N LYS A 657 54.92 8.80 60.35
CA LYS A 657 55.13 7.95 61.55
C LYS A 657 55.58 6.60 60.98
N GLY A 658 56.66 5.93 61.35
CA GLY A 658 57.46 5.86 62.57
C GLY A 658 57.80 4.38 62.72
N LEU A 659 59.08 4.02 62.61
CA LEU A 659 59.62 2.66 62.71
C LEU A 659 59.69 2.15 64.16
N PHE A 660 59.89 0.83 64.27
CA PHE A 660 60.06 -0.06 65.44
C PHE A 660 58.73 -0.61 66.00
N SER A 661 58.46 -1.91 66.01
CA SER A 661 59.32 -3.10 66.25
C SER A 661 58.87 -4.31 65.45
#